data_AF-A0A4Q0IWH1-F1
#
_entry.id   AF-A0A4Q0IWH1-F1
#
_cell.length_a   1.000
_cell.length_b   1.000
_cell.length_c   1.000
_cell.angle_alpha   90.00
_cell.angle_beta   90.00
_cell.angle_gamma   90.00
#
_symmetry.space_group_name_H-M   'P 1'
#
loop_
_entity.id
_entity.type
_entity.pdbx_description
1 polymer ?
#
loop_
_entity_poly.entity_id
_entity_poly.type
_entity_poly.pdbx_seq_one_letter_code
_entity_poly.pdbx_strand_id
1 'polypeptide(L)'
;MIKRLTTYIAVAASLVLGACSEETLRPDVPDAGGEEGVRVSIAIPDMPRLATRAFGDTPAADLKLTVFEFEKGTDPTNTFLTKIYQAETLTQTNVTNGATVDFRINDLLMTESPRVLHFVVAPQHLDAKYASEAVVFSNLSVRDNSQAYWGRVEFPNGYGTVDKNMKPQLTDEAKQKLTGVNVLRNFAKVSVEVATVATSNFQLTGFELVNVPTSGTVAPYNSGRQEFPQMFDDAGKMLGYLAVAGNGSGQQGYSGIMPANCGFRNLEENFSPVADGGRPAWSTSPAYLYEHPFESTRRTYVILQGNYRPTTTDAWQTCYYKIDLVRLNEESGMTEYYDILRNYDFHINVTGVSAPGASTASEAISGVSYNNISADVDARDMLQISDGANIVEVSKTNIIFTNTTPVEFLYRYSPVGGFSSETTNAKLHTNGLNAGDVIASVTAPEVYTDADGVVWVKRVITPKPIPEAGTREQSFYVVDADGLGREIRLVAHVPYDYSDIEVYPGSENGRPTSAAGQGTVSPLSGQPFTVYFNLPAGMPEAMFPLTFILESNRQNMENNPIGTLVVTSGQTGFPTTEVYEVPRIKYRKTVSYAEYLYKTDANNNLITDGAGNYVENTDHTVRCRFRTINSLAELPGAPTQTVTYLLISNDYFNCTGENTQAAVPTWPGVATFTRTR
;
A
#
# COMPACT_ATOMS: atom_id res chain seq x y z
N MET A 1 -8.67 66.80 43.90
CA MET A 1 -9.40 66.88 42.62
C MET A 1 -9.20 65.58 41.87
N ILE A 2 -10.28 65.01 41.35
CA ILE A 2 -10.31 63.97 40.32
C ILE A 2 -9.96 62.55 40.80
N LYS A 3 -11.03 61.75 40.89
CA LYS A 3 -11.10 60.32 41.19
C LYS A 3 -10.35 59.51 40.13
N ARG A 4 -9.58 58.53 40.58
CA ARG A 4 -8.98 57.46 39.77
C ARG A 4 -9.84 56.19 39.87
N LEU A 5 -9.96 55.54 38.71
CA LEU A 5 -10.00 54.10 38.47
C LEU A 5 -11.21 53.27 38.95
N THR A 6 -11.49 52.26 38.11
CA THR A 6 -12.01 50.90 38.36
C THR A 6 -13.42 50.58 37.84
N THR A 7 -13.46 49.51 37.03
CA THR A 7 -14.54 48.51 36.87
C THR A 7 -15.73 48.83 35.97
N TYR A 8 -15.85 48.09 34.85
CA TYR A 8 -17.14 47.71 34.28
C TYR A 8 -17.10 46.28 33.73
N ILE A 9 -17.62 45.35 34.53
CA ILE A 9 -18.29 44.13 34.10
C ILE A 9 -19.71 44.23 34.67
N ALA A 10 -20.68 43.77 33.88
CA ALA A 10 -22.01 43.29 34.26
C ALA A 10 -23.22 44.12 33.77
N VAL A 11 -23.91 43.49 32.81
CA VAL A 11 -25.38 43.35 32.75
C VAL A 11 -26.19 44.60 32.38
N ALA A 12 -26.68 44.60 31.14
CA ALA A 12 -27.97 45.18 30.82
C ALA A 12 -28.78 44.14 30.05
N ALA A 13 -29.76 43.60 30.75
CA ALA A 13 -30.79 42.71 30.28
C ALA A 13 -31.88 43.48 29.52
N SER A 14 -32.35 42.89 28.42
CA SER A 14 -33.76 42.79 28.03
C SER A 14 -34.60 44.05 27.68
N LEU A 15 -34.91 44.11 26.38
CA LEU A 15 -36.25 44.28 25.77
C LEU A 15 -36.89 45.68 25.61
N VAL A 16 -36.83 46.16 24.36
CA VAL A 16 -37.97 46.44 23.44
C VAL A 16 -38.81 47.71 23.68
N LEU A 17 -38.66 48.72 22.79
CA LEU A 17 -39.62 49.11 21.72
C LEU A 17 -39.21 50.43 21.02
N GLY A 18 -39.26 50.44 19.68
CA GLY A 18 -39.69 51.61 18.90
C GLY A 18 -38.72 52.21 17.85
N ALA A 19 -38.77 51.66 16.62
CA ALA A 19 -38.49 52.29 15.30
C ALA A 19 -37.08 52.90 15.05
N CYS A 20 -36.38 52.68 13.94
CA CYS A 20 -36.80 52.62 12.54
C CYS A 20 -36.00 51.61 11.71
N SER A 21 -36.66 51.16 10.66
CA SER A 21 -36.23 50.37 9.51
C SER A 21 -34.90 50.81 8.92
N GLU A 22 -34.02 49.87 8.60
CA GLU A 22 -33.23 49.92 7.36
C GLU A 22 -33.21 48.51 6.73
N GLU A 23 -34.11 48.42 5.75
CA GLU A 23 -34.10 47.55 4.59
C GLU A 23 -32.70 47.55 3.98
N THR A 24 -31.90 46.54 4.29
CA THR A 24 -30.66 46.27 3.55
C THR A 24 -31.07 45.58 2.26
N LEU A 25 -31.14 46.41 1.20
CA LEU A 25 -31.25 46.08 -0.22
C LEU A 25 -30.93 44.62 -0.53
N ARG A 26 -31.99 43.80 -0.60
CA ARG A 26 -32.01 42.65 -1.52
C ARG A 26 -31.96 43.24 -2.93
N PRO A 27 -31.09 42.77 -3.84
CA PRO A 27 -31.47 42.81 -5.24
C PRO A 27 -32.72 41.93 -5.36
N ASP A 28 -33.82 42.50 -5.86
CA ASP A 28 -34.99 41.73 -6.28
C ASP A 28 -34.54 40.75 -7.35
N VAL A 29 -34.28 39.50 -6.95
CA VAL A 29 -34.21 38.37 -7.88
C VAL A 29 -35.67 37.97 -8.12
N PRO A 30 -36.21 38.13 -9.33
CA PRO A 30 -37.63 37.90 -9.54
C PRO A 30 -37.89 36.39 -9.53
N ASP A 31 -38.93 35.99 -8.80
CA ASP A 31 -39.46 34.64 -8.83
C ASP A 31 -40.06 34.38 -10.21
N ALA A 32 -39.66 33.29 -10.85
CA ALA A 32 -40.05 32.96 -12.22
C ALA A 32 -40.30 31.49 -12.45
N GLY A 33 -40.86 30.82 -11.44
CA GLY A 33 -41.88 29.85 -11.77
C GLY A 33 -43.02 30.60 -12.46
N GLY A 34 -43.10 30.53 -13.80
CA GLY A 34 -44.44 30.48 -14.40
C GLY A 34 -45.23 29.37 -13.71
N GLU A 35 -46.57 29.36 -13.81
CA GLU A 35 -47.45 28.37 -13.13
C GLU A 35 -47.07 26.89 -13.38
N GLU A 36 -46.10 26.59 -14.27
CA GLU A 36 -45.64 25.26 -14.66
C GLU A 36 -44.20 24.86 -14.22
N GLY A 37 -43.37 25.71 -13.61
CA GLY A 37 -41.99 25.36 -13.15
C GLY A 37 -40.97 25.03 -14.27
N VAL A 38 -39.73 24.63 -13.92
CA VAL A 38 -38.65 24.28 -14.86
C VAL A 38 -38.55 22.77 -15.07
N ARG A 39 -38.66 22.32 -16.32
CA ARG A 39 -38.46 20.91 -16.70
C ARG A 39 -36.98 20.58 -16.88
N VAL A 40 -36.53 19.49 -16.28
CA VAL A 40 -35.18 18.92 -16.45
C VAL A 40 -35.32 17.49 -16.90
N SER A 41 -34.50 17.07 -17.86
CA SER A 41 -34.48 15.71 -18.38
C SER A 41 -33.14 15.06 -18.05
N ILE A 42 -33.17 13.90 -17.39
CA ILE A 42 -31.99 13.18 -16.89
C ILE A 42 -31.74 11.94 -17.74
N ALA A 43 -30.54 11.80 -18.31
CA ALA A 43 -30.12 10.64 -19.11
C ALA A 43 -29.34 9.63 -18.26
N ILE A 44 -29.86 8.41 -18.14
CA ILE A 44 -29.25 7.36 -17.34
C ILE A 44 -28.38 6.45 -18.24
N PRO A 45 -27.08 6.28 -17.94
CA PRO A 45 -26.14 5.56 -18.81
C PRO A 45 -26.40 4.05 -18.89
N ASP A 46 -25.78 3.36 -19.85
CA ASP A 46 -25.90 1.90 -20.00
C ASP A 46 -25.06 1.11 -18.99
N MET A 47 -25.51 -0.10 -18.64
CA MET A 47 -24.79 -1.22 -18.02
C MET A 47 -25.59 -2.51 -18.34
N PRO A 48 -25.09 -3.48 -19.12
CA PRO A 48 -25.94 -4.58 -19.61
C PRO A 48 -25.97 -5.86 -18.73
N ARG A 49 -27.17 -6.47 -18.68
CA ARG A 49 -27.64 -7.81 -18.20
C ARG A 49 -28.39 -7.93 -16.85
N LEU A 50 -29.69 -8.18 -17.03
CA LEU A 50 -30.81 -8.42 -16.10
C LEU A 50 -30.61 -9.48 -15.00
N ALA A 51 -30.87 -9.10 -13.74
CA ALA A 51 -31.66 -9.86 -12.76
C ALA A 51 -32.10 -8.94 -11.59
N THR A 52 -33.22 -9.25 -10.96
CA THR A 52 -33.84 -8.50 -9.85
C THR A 52 -32.97 -8.52 -8.58
N ARG A 53 -32.35 -7.38 -8.24
CA ARG A 53 -31.54 -7.15 -7.02
C ARG A 53 -31.68 -5.68 -6.56
N ALA A 54 -31.19 -5.36 -5.36
CA ALA A 54 -31.27 -4.01 -4.76
C ALA A 54 -30.58 -2.92 -5.60
N PHE A 55 -29.47 -3.28 -6.26
CA PHE A 55 -28.89 -2.55 -7.37
C PHE A 55 -29.21 -3.28 -8.68
N GLY A 56 -29.82 -2.58 -9.63
CA GLY A 56 -30.14 -3.12 -10.95
C GLY A 56 -29.48 -2.31 -12.06
N ASP A 57 -29.28 -2.95 -13.20
CA ASP A 57 -28.86 -2.26 -14.43
C ASP A 57 -29.87 -1.19 -14.83
N THR A 58 -31.15 -1.50 -14.65
CA THR A 58 -32.28 -0.57 -14.74
C THR A 58 -32.48 0.13 -13.39
N PRO A 59 -32.69 1.46 -13.39
CA PRO A 59 -33.03 2.21 -12.19
C PRO A 59 -34.29 1.71 -11.49
N ALA A 60 -34.32 1.85 -10.18
CA ALA A 60 -35.51 1.59 -9.37
C ALA A 60 -36.68 2.53 -9.76
N ALA A 61 -37.90 2.08 -9.46
CA ALA A 61 -39.09 2.91 -9.56
C ALA A 61 -39.10 4.00 -8.46
N ASP A 62 -39.87 5.07 -8.70
CA ASP A 62 -40.17 6.16 -7.75
C ASP A 62 -38.98 6.97 -7.21
N LEU A 63 -37.85 6.99 -7.93
CA LEU A 63 -36.70 7.83 -7.57
C LEU A 63 -37.04 9.33 -7.57
N LYS A 64 -36.39 10.06 -6.66
CA LYS A 64 -36.56 11.50 -6.41
C LYS A 64 -35.32 12.26 -6.85
N LEU A 65 -35.53 13.40 -7.50
CA LEU A 65 -34.45 14.32 -7.86
C LEU A 65 -34.33 15.42 -6.79
N THR A 66 -33.14 15.54 -6.22
CA THR A 66 -32.69 16.72 -5.48
C THR A 66 -31.68 17.48 -6.33
N VAL A 67 -31.86 18.80 -6.45
CA VAL A 67 -30.90 19.68 -7.11
C VAL A 67 -30.20 20.55 -6.08
N PHE A 68 -28.87 20.44 -6.01
CA PHE A 68 -28.05 21.29 -5.16
C PHE A 68 -27.44 22.40 -6.02
N GLU A 69 -27.76 23.65 -5.68
CA GLU A 69 -27.19 24.83 -6.32
C GLU A 69 -26.03 25.37 -5.50
N PHE A 70 -24.93 25.69 -6.18
CA PHE A 70 -23.76 26.32 -5.59
C PHE A 70 -23.42 27.61 -6.32
N GLU A 71 -22.94 28.60 -5.56
CA GLU A 71 -22.25 29.77 -6.07
C GLU A 71 -20.85 29.37 -6.53
N LYS A 72 -20.59 29.51 -7.84
CA LYS A 72 -19.36 29.03 -8.47
C LYS A 72 -18.16 29.88 -8.03
N GLY A 73 -17.17 29.24 -7.41
CA GLY A 73 -15.87 29.82 -7.09
C GLY A 73 -14.80 29.45 -8.12
N THR A 74 -13.53 29.52 -7.70
CA THR A 74 -12.37 29.13 -8.52
C THR A 74 -12.26 27.63 -8.71
N ASP A 75 -12.70 26.86 -7.73
CA ASP A 75 -12.62 25.40 -7.65
C ASP A 75 -13.70 24.86 -6.69
N PRO A 76 -13.91 23.54 -6.60
CA PRO A 76 -14.88 22.93 -5.67
C PRO A 76 -14.70 23.24 -4.19
N THR A 77 -13.51 23.64 -3.73
CA THR A 77 -13.28 24.03 -2.33
C THR A 77 -13.76 25.46 -2.04
N ASN A 78 -13.86 26.29 -3.08
CA ASN A 78 -14.33 27.67 -3.05
C ASN A 78 -15.72 27.88 -3.66
N THR A 79 -16.43 26.80 -4.01
CA THR A 79 -17.78 26.81 -4.56
C THR A 79 -18.77 26.43 -3.46
N PHE A 80 -19.70 27.30 -3.06
CA PHE A 80 -20.50 27.13 -1.81
C PHE A 80 -21.98 26.92 -2.06
N LEU A 81 -22.60 26.04 -1.27
CA LEU A 81 -24.01 25.68 -1.39
C LEU A 81 -24.90 26.91 -1.13
N THR A 82 -25.79 27.25 -2.06
CA THR A 82 -26.74 28.37 -1.93
C THR A 82 -28.16 27.90 -1.65
N LYS A 83 -28.62 26.86 -2.36
CA LYS A 83 -29.99 26.37 -2.24
C LYS A 83 -30.10 24.89 -2.61
N ILE A 84 -31.08 24.22 -2.03
CA ILE A 84 -31.46 22.84 -2.36
C ILE A 84 -32.90 22.86 -2.85
N TYR A 85 -33.14 22.22 -3.99
CA TYR A 85 -34.46 22.08 -4.60
C TYR A 85 -34.88 20.62 -4.61
N GLN A 86 -36.16 20.40 -4.33
CA GLN A 86 -36.80 19.09 -4.46
C GLN A 86 -37.69 19.13 -5.69
N ALA A 87 -37.41 18.26 -6.66
CA ALA A 87 -38.14 18.23 -7.91
C ALA A 87 -39.30 17.21 -7.86
N GLU A 88 -40.36 17.51 -8.58
CA GLU A 88 -41.46 16.59 -8.82
C GLU A 88 -41.12 15.64 -9.98
N THR A 89 -41.38 14.34 -9.79
CA THR A 89 -41.19 13.33 -10.83
C THR A 89 -42.35 13.37 -11.82
N LEU A 90 -42.08 13.63 -13.11
CA LEU A 90 -43.11 13.74 -14.15
C LEU A 90 -43.31 12.42 -14.93
N THR A 91 -42.24 11.64 -15.09
CA THR A 91 -42.26 10.35 -15.80
C THR A 91 -41.77 9.23 -14.89
N GLN A 92 -42.13 7.99 -15.21
CA GLN A 92 -41.62 6.82 -14.49
C GLN A 92 -40.08 6.78 -14.53
N THR A 93 -39.44 6.37 -13.42
CA THR A 93 -37.98 6.37 -13.28
C THR A 93 -37.34 5.04 -13.67
N ASN A 94 -38.11 3.95 -13.71
CA ASN A 94 -37.68 2.63 -14.15
C ASN A 94 -37.60 2.56 -15.68
N VAL A 95 -36.73 3.37 -16.26
CA VAL A 95 -36.52 3.47 -17.71
C VAL A 95 -35.40 2.56 -18.18
N THR A 96 -35.46 2.11 -19.43
CA THR A 96 -34.35 1.39 -20.05
C THR A 96 -33.09 2.26 -20.12
N ASN A 97 -31.93 1.62 -20.11
CA ASN A 97 -30.65 2.31 -20.26
C ASN A 97 -30.62 3.24 -21.48
N GLY A 98 -30.09 4.45 -21.30
CA GLY A 98 -30.03 5.50 -22.31
C GLY A 98 -31.33 6.30 -22.50
N ALA A 99 -32.43 5.94 -21.82
CA ALA A 99 -33.65 6.73 -21.82
C ALA A 99 -33.58 7.91 -20.84
N THR A 100 -34.46 8.89 -21.06
CA THR A 100 -34.54 10.09 -20.25
C THR A 100 -35.70 10.05 -19.27
N VAL A 101 -35.49 10.58 -18.06
CA VAL A 101 -36.52 10.79 -17.04
C VAL A 101 -36.73 12.29 -16.84
N ASP A 102 -37.99 12.73 -16.87
CA ASP A 102 -38.33 14.14 -16.72
C ASP A 102 -38.78 14.46 -15.30
N PHE A 103 -38.26 15.59 -14.81
CA PHE A 103 -38.57 16.16 -13.51
C PHE A 103 -38.96 17.63 -13.66
N ARG A 104 -39.68 18.15 -12.68
CA ARG A 104 -40.05 19.57 -12.58
C ARG A 104 -39.50 20.19 -11.30
N ILE A 105 -38.76 21.29 -11.44
CA ILE A 105 -38.33 22.14 -10.33
C ILE A 105 -39.25 23.36 -10.30
N ASN A 106 -40.15 23.43 -9.31
CA ASN A 106 -41.18 24.47 -9.27
C ASN A 106 -40.60 25.88 -9.04
N ASP A 107 -39.62 26.00 -8.13
CA ASP A 107 -39.17 27.31 -7.62
C ASP A 107 -37.69 27.59 -7.91
N LEU A 108 -37.18 27.17 -9.08
CA LEU A 108 -35.79 27.41 -9.48
C LEU A 108 -35.54 28.92 -9.62
N LEU A 109 -34.54 29.45 -8.91
CA LEU A 109 -34.30 30.89 -8.83
C LEU A 109 -33.35 31.34 -9.96
N MET A 110 -33.91 31.86 -11.04
CA MET A 110 -33.14 32.34 -12.19
C MET A 110 -32.09 33.39 -11.79
N THR A 111 -30.84 33.20 -12.23
CA THR A 111 -29.74 34.12 -11.91
C THR A 111 -28.76 34.26 -13.07
N GLU A 112 -28.21 35.47 -13.21
CA GLU A 112 -27.11 35.82 -14.14
C GLU A 112 -25.73 35.64 -13.46
N SER A 113 -25.70 35.32 -12.17
CA SER A 113 -24.44 35.07 -11.44
C SER A 113 -23.92 33.66 -11.73
N PRO A 114 -22.58 33.44 -11.73
CA PRO A 114 -22.00 32.12 -11.93
C PRO A 114 -22.54 31.06 -10.95
N ARG A 115 -23.05 29.94 -11.45
CA ARG A 115 -23.61 28.84 -10.64
C ARG A 115 -23.15 27.47 -11.11
N VAL A 116 -23.21 26.50 -10.20
CA VAL A 116 -23.08 25.06 -10.48
C VAL A 116 -24.34 24.37 -9.96
N LEU A 117 -24.95 23.53 -10.79
CA LEU A 117 -26.07 22.68 -10.40
C LEU A 117 -25.62 21.22 -10.36
N HIS A 118 -25.90 20.54 -9.25
CA HIS A 118 -25.76 19.10 -9.13
C HIS A 118 -27.12 18.43 -9.07
N PHE A 119 -27.32 17.44 -9.93
CA PHE A 119 -28.54 16.66 -10.03
C PHE A 119 -28.30 15.32 -9.34
N VAL A 120 -29.01 15.08 -8.24
CA VAL A 120 -28.91 13.82 -7.49
C VAL A 120 -30.24 13.10 -7.51
N VAL A 121 -30.27 11.94 -8.18
CA VAL A 121 -31.44 11.07 -8.23
C VAL A 121 -31.23 9.91 -7.24
N ALA A 122 -32.12 9.75 -6.27
CA ALA A 122 -32.03 8.75 -5.21
C ALA A 122 -33.45 8.33 -4.72
N PRO A 123 -33.60 7.26 -3.91
CA PRO A 123 -34.92 6.81 -3.42
C PRO A 123 -35.70 7.86 -2.62
N GLN A 124 -35.00 8.84 -2.05
CA GLN A 124 -35.59 9.93 -1.28
C GLN A 124 -34.85 11.24 -1.59
N HIS A 125 -35.50 12.38 -1.36
CA HIS A 125 -34.82 13.66 -1.42
C HIS A 125 -33.71 13.70 -0.38
N LEU A 126 -32.53 14.12 -0.82
CA LEU A 126 -31.37 14.31 0.03
C LEU A 126 -31.27 15.77 0.48
N ASP A 127 -30.52 15.98 1.57
CA ASP A 127 -30.25 17.30 2.14
C ASP A 127 -28.77 17.40 2.51
N ALA A 128 -28.25 18.62 2.64
CA ALA A 128 -26.88 18.90 3.02
C ALA A 128 -26.78 20.20 3.82
N LYS A 129 -25.82 20.26 4.73
CA LYS A 129 -25.48 21.51 5.44
C LYS A 129 -24.75 22.45 4.49
N TYR A 130 -24.88 23.76 4.75
CA TYR A 130 -24.07 24.78 4.08
C TYR A 130 -22.58 24.47 4.21
N ALA A 131 -21.92 24.23 3.09
CA ALA A 131 -20.49 23.99 2.98
C ALA A 131 -20.06 24.16 1.51
N SER A 132 -18.77 23.99 1.25
CA SER A 132 -18.26 23.94 -0.12
C SER A 132 -18.68 22.65 -0.85
N GLU A 133 -18.66 22.68 -2.18
CA GLU A 133 -18.97 21.57 -3.08
C GLU A 133 -18.15 20.33 -2.71
N ALA A 134 -16.85 20.53 -2.47
CA ALA A 134 -15.92 19.50 -2.00
C ALA A 134 -16.41 18.83 -0.70
N VAL A 135 -16.82 19.63 0.31
CA VAL A 135 -17.24 19.11 1.62
C VAL A 135 -18.59 18.41 1.51
N VAL A 136 -19.55 18.97 0.78
CA VAL A 136 -20.87 18.36 0.58
C VAL A 136 -20.72 17.00 -0.09
N PHE A 137 -20.05 16.94 -1.24
CA PHE A 137 -20.01 15.72 -2.05
C PHE A 137 -18.99 14.67 -1.60
N SER A 138 -18.03 15.05 -0.75
CA SER A 138 -17.20 14.06 -0.04
C SER A 138 -17.96 13.30 1.07
N ASN A 139 -19.08 13.85 1.56
CA ASN A 139 -19.81 13.28 2.70
C ASN A 139 -21.23 12.79 2.34
N LEU A 140 -21.87 13.40 1.35
CA LEU A 140 -23.21 13.04 0.93
C LEU A 140 -23.20 11.62 0.37
N SER A 141 -23.85 10.71 1.06
CA SER A 141 -23.78 9.27 0.80
C SER A 141 -25.12 8.60 0.98
N VAL A 142 -25.23 7.41 0.39
CA VAL A 142 -26.36 6.50 0.54
C VAL A 142 -25.87 5.17 1.11
N ARG A 143 -26.77 4.42 1.73
CA ARG A 143 -26.49 3.16 2.46
C ARG A 143 -27.45 2.05 2.06
N ASP A 144 -27.24 0.86 2.60
CA ASP A 144 -28.20 -0.25 2.54
C ASP A 144 -28.59 -0.65 1.11
N ASN A 145 -27.59 -0.70 0.23
CA ASN A 145 -27.75 -0.99 -1.19
C ASN A 145 -28.69 -0.02 -1.96
N SER A 146 -28.76 1.24 -1.53
CA SER A 146 -29.54 2.29 -2.21
C SER A 146 -28.82 2.84 -3.45
N GLN A 147 -29.53 2.88 -4.57
CA GLN A 147 -29.04 3.46 -5.83
C GLN A 147 -28.99 4.99 -5.74
N ALA A 148 -27.90 5.61 -6.22
CA ALA A 148 -27.87 7.04 -6.49
C ALA A 148 -27.24 7.33 -7.85
N TYR A 149 -27.72 8.39 -8.49
CA TYR A 149 -27.23 8.87 -9.77
C TYR A 149 -26.90 10.35 -9.65
N TRP A 150 -25.75 10.77 -10.15
CA TRP A 150 -25.25 12.13 -9.98
C TRP A 150 -24.80 12.76 -11.30
N GLY A 151 -25.25 13.98 -11.58
CA GLY A 151 -24.80 14.80 -12.70
C GLY A 151 -24.40 16.19 -12.23
N ARG A 152 -23.47 16.83 -12.94
CA ARG A 152 -22.96 18.16 -12.61
C ARG A 152 -22.95 19.04 -13.85
N VAL A 153 -23.49 20.25 -13.73
CA VAL A 153 -23.59 21.21 -14.83
C VAL A 153 -23.15 22.58 -14.35
N GLU A 154 -22.21 23.18 -15.07
CA GLU A 154 -21.73 24.53 -14.79
C GLU A 154 -22.40 25.59 -15.68
N PHE A 155 -22.68 26.73 -15.05
CA PHE A 155 -23.22 27.94 -15.66
C PHE A 155 -22.32 29.14 -15.32
N PRO A 156 -21.23 29.36 -16.08
CA PRO A 156 -20.28 30.44 -15.80
C PRO A 156 -20.88 31.85 -15.85
N ASN A 157 -21.99 32.03 -16.58
CA ASN A 157 -22.70 33.30 -16.73
C ASN A 157 -24.11 33.24 -16.10
N GLY A 158 -24.33 32.33 -15.16
CA GLY A 158 -25.65 32.01 -14.66
C GLY A 158 -26.52 31.27 -15.69
N TYR A 159 -27.75 30.95 -15.28
CA TYR A 159 -28.69 30.16 -16.08
C TYR A 159 -30.01 30.90 -16.35
N GLY A 160 -30.17 32.10 -15.82
CA GLY A 160 -31.33 32.96 -16.00
C GLY A 160 -31.00 34.24 -16.75
N THR A 161 -32.03 34.84 -17.36
CA THR A 161 -32.02 36.22 -17.88
C THR A 161 -33.44 36.78 -17.76
N VAL A 162 -33.61 38.08 -17.97
CA VAL A 162 -34.94 38.71 -18.06
C VAL A 162 -35.33 38.94 -19.52
N ASP A 163 -36.57 38.61 -19.87
CA ASP A 163 -37.11 38.87 -21.19
C ASP A 163 -37.41 40.37 -21.40
N LYS A 164 -37.87 40.73 -22.61
CA LYS A 164 -38.23 42.12 -22.97
C LYS A 164 -39.37 42.70 -22.12
N ASN A 165 -40.10 41.86 -21.40
CA ASN A 165 -41.21 42.22 -20.51
C ASN A 165 -40.81 42.13 -19.02
N MET A 166 -39.51 42.04 -18.71
CA MET A 166 -38.96 41.86 -17.36
C MET A 166 -39.40 40.57 -16.65
N LYS A 167 -39.80 39.54 -17.41
CA LYS A 167 -40.07 38.20 -16.86
C LYS A 167 -38.79 37.36 -16.91
N PRO A 168 -38.37 36.74 -15.80
CA PRO A 168 -37.20 35.87 -15.87
C PRO A 168 -37.48 34.61 -16.68
N GLN A 169 -36.45 34.15 -17.38
CA GLN A 169 -36.48 32.99 -18.25
C GLN A 169 -35.10 32.32 -18.25
N LEU A 170 -35.06 31.02 -18.57
CA LEU A 170 -33.79 30.34 -18.82
C LEU A 170 -33.11 30.90 -20.07
N THR A 171 -31.79 30.99 -20.03
CA THR A 171 -30.98 31.18 -21.24
C THR A 171 -31.12 29.98 -22.17
N ASP A 172 -30.89 30.16 -23.47
CA ASP A 172 -30.97 29.04 -24.42
C ASP A 172 -29.89 27.98 -24.15
N GLU A 173 -28.71 28.41 -23.70
CA GLU A 173 -27.66 27.51 -23.19
C GLU A 173 -28.16 26.68 -22.01
N ALA A 174 -28.88 27.29 -21.06
CA ALA A 174 -29.42 26.58 -19.90
C ALA A 174 -30.51 25.58 -20.30
N LYS A 175 -31.41 25.94 -21.22
CA LYS A 175 -32.41 24.99 -21.75
C LYS A 175 -31.75 23.77 -22.38
N GLN A 176 -30.68 23.98 -23.16
CA GLN A 176 -29.93 22.89 -23.77
C GLN A 176 -29.24 22.02 -22.72
N LYS A 177 -28.51 22.62 -21.79
CA LYS A 177 -27.78 21.90 -20.74
C LYS A 177 -28.67 21.16 -19.74
N LEU A 178 -29.91 21.60 -19.54
CA LEU A 178 -30.90 20.94 -18.67
C LEU A 178 -31.70 19.84 -19.39
N THR A 179 -31.46 19.64 -20.68
CA THR A 179 -32.08 18.58 -21.49
C THR A 179 -31.09 17.43 -21.68
N GLY A 180 -31.36 16.27 -21.08
CA GLY A 180 -30.52 15.08 -21.24
C GLY A 180 -29.23 15.14 -20.41
N VAL A 181 -29.32 15.63 -19.16
CA VAL A 181 -28.18 15.69 -18.23
C VAL A 181 -27.68 14.27 -17.98
N ASN A 182 -26.43 13.98 -18.35
CA ASN A 182 -25.80 12.70 -18.05
C ASN A 182 -25.59 12.56 -16.54
N VAL A 183 -26.05 11.44 -15.98
CA VAL A 183 -25.85 11.11 -14.57
C VAL A 183 -25.04 9.83 -14.40
N LEU A 184 -24.18 9.80 -13.41
CA LEU A 184 -23.29 8.70 -13.08
C LEU A 184 -23.85 7.89 -11.92
N ARG A 185 -23.89 6.57 -12.06
CA ARG A 185 -24.23 5.65 -10.96
C ARG A 185 -23.18 5.73 -9.87
N ASN A 186 -23.57 5.53 -8.62
CA ASN A 186 -22.65 5.48 -7.48
C ASN A 186 -22.13 4.08 -7.14
N PHE A 187 -22.47 3.06 -7.93
CA PHE A 187 -22.09 1.67 -7.70
C PHE A 187 -21.41 1.07 -8.94
N ALA A 188 -20.59 0.05 -8.71
CA ALA A 188 -19.93 -0.80 -9.69
C ALA A 188 -20.64 -2.16 -9.80
N LYS A 189 -20.19 -2.97 -10.76
CA LYS A 189 -20.67 -4.33 -10.99
C LYS A 189 -19.49 -5.30 -11.04
N VAL A 190 -19.68 -6.49 -10.51
CA VAL A 190 -18.77 -7.64 -10.67
C VAL A 190 -19.58 -8.79 -11.25
N SER A 191 -19.06 -9.38 -12.33
CA SER A 191 -19.70 -10.50 -13.01
C SER A 191 -18.70 -11.61 -13.29
N VAL A 192 -19.19 -12.85 -13.35
CA VAL A 192 -18.35 -14.03 -13.61
C VAL A 192 -18.94 -14.81 -14.77
N GLU A 193 -18.10 -15.15 -15.74
CA GLU A 193 -18.40 -16.05 -16.84
C GLU A 193 -17.36 -17.17 -16.90
N VAL A 194 -17.78 -18.37 -17.31
CA VAL A 194 -16.90 -19.52 -17.52
C VAL A 194 -16.85 -19.82 -19.01
N ALA A 195 -15.65 -19.73 -19.59
CA ALA A 195 -15.44 -20.06 -20.99
C ALA A 195 -15.73 -21.55 -21.24
N THR A 196 -16.25 -21.87 -22.43
CA THR A 196 -16.63 -23.24 -22.80
C THR A 196 -15.49 -24.26 -22.57
N VAL A 197 -14.25 -23.87 -22.83
CA VAL A 197 -13.06 -24.72 -22.65
C VAL A 197 -12.83 -25.16 -21.19
N ALA A 198 -13.17 -24.31 -20.21
CA ALA A 198 -13.02 -24.59 -18.78
C ALA A 198 -14.12 -25.53 -18.25
N THR A 199 -15.25 -25.65 -18.95
CA THR A 199 -16.40 -26.46 -18.49
C THR A 199 -16.13 -27.96 -18.44
N SER A 200 -15.03 -28.42 -19.06
CA SER A 200 -14.63 -29.82 -19.10
C SER A 200 -14.21 -30.37 -17.72
N ASN A 201 -13.63 -29.52 -16.87
CA ASN A 201 -13.15 -29.89 -15.54
C ASN A 201 -13.59 -28.92 -14.42
N PHE A 202 -14.36 -27.88 -14.73
CA PHE A 202 -14.87 -26.92 -13.76
C PHE A 202 -16.32 -26.51 -14.02
N GLN A 203 -17.13 -26.43 -12.97
CA GLN A 203 -18.52 -25.97 -13.02
C GLN A 203 -18.73 -24.90 -11.94
N LEU A 204 -18.99 -23.66 -12.35
CA LEU A 204 -19.31 -22.57 -11.42
C LEU A 204 -20.67 -22.83 -10.76
N THR A 205 -20.70 -22.83 -9.42
CA THR A 205 -21.94 -22.95 -8.64
C THR A 205 -22.35 -21.63 -7.99
N GLY A 206 -21.41 -20.70 -7.79
CA GLY A 206 -21.69 -19.33 -7.38
C GLY A 206 -20.43 -18.57 -7.00
N PHE A 207 -20.58 -17.29 -6.67
CA PHE A 207 -19.51 -16.47 -6.11
C PHE A 207 -20.06 -15.49 -5.07
N GLU A 208 -19.17 -14.95 -4.25
CA GLU A 208 -19.46 -13.88 -3.31
C GLU A 208 -18.31 -12.87 -3.27
N LEU A 209 -18.64 -11.60 -3.02
CA LEU A 209 -17.64 -10.55 -2.80
C LEU A 209 -17.29 -10.46 -1.31
N VAL A 210 -16.02 -10.30 -1.01
CA VAL A 210 -15.49 -10.11 0.35
C VAL A 210 -15.13 -8.63 0.58
N ASN A 211 -15.27 -8.15 1.81
CA ASN A 211 -14.98 -6.76 2.19
C ASN A 211 -15.72 -5.74 1.32
N VAL A 212 -17.05 -5.79 1.34
CA VAL A 212 -17.89 -4.92 0.51
C VAL A 212 -18.34 -3.69 1.30
N PRO A 213 -18.07 -2.46 0.82
CA PRO A 213 -18.57 -1.24 1.44
C PRO A 213 -20.10 -1.24 1.58
N THR A 214 -20.60 -0.81 2.74
CA THR A 214 -22.05 -0.72 3.04
C THR A 214 -22.66 0.62 2.67
N SER A 215 -21.82 1.60 2.31
CA SER A 215 -22.23 2.95 1.94
C SER A 215 -21.32 3.54 0.87
N GLY A 216 -21.88 4.39 0.01
CA GLY A 216 -21.16 5.05 -1.07
C GLY A 216 -21.54 6.51 -1.19
N THR A 217 -20.58 7.35 -1.53
CA THR A 217 -20.81 8.77 -1.85
C THR A 217 -21.65 8.90 -3.11
N VAL A 218 -22.54 9.89 -3.15
CA VAL A 218 -23.42 10.07 -4.32
C VAL A 218 -22.67 10.56 -5.55
N ALA A 219 -21.59 11.32 -5.35
CA ALA A 219 -20.75 11.89 -6.39
C ALA A 219 -19.30 11.43 -6.22
N PRO A 220 -18.53 11.32 -7.32
CA PRO A 220 -17.09 11.12 -7.23
C PRO A 220 -16.41 12.43 -6.82
N TYR A 221 -15.29 12.37 -6.11
CA TYR A 221 -14.47 13.55 -5.81
C TYR A 221 -13.01 13.14 -5.61
N ASN A 222 -12.10 13.76 -6.36
CA ASN A 222 -10.66 13.53 -6.23
C ASN A 222 -10.07 14.56 -5.27
N SER A 223 -9.97 14.21 -3.99
CA SER A 223 -9.43 15.10 -2.96
C SER A 223 -7.96 15.49 -3.21
N GLY A 224 -7.16 14.60 -3.79
CA GLY A 224 -5.75 14.84 -4.12
C GLY A 224 -5.53 15.85 -5.25
N ARG A 225 -6.55 16.08 -6.07
CA ARG A 225 -6.57 17.08 -7.17
C ARG A 225 -7.60 18.20 -6.95
N GLN A 226 -8.36 18.11 -5.87
CA GLN A 226 -9.40 19.05 -5.46
C GLN A 226 -10.51 19.25 -6.53
N GLU A 227 -10.79 18.23 -7.33
CA GLU A 227 -11.70 18.31 -8.48
C GLU A 227 -12.66 17.12 -8.58
N PHE A 228 -13.73 17.29 -9.36
CA PHE A 228 -14.57 16.18 -9.77
C PHE A 228 -13.95 15.51 -10.99
N PRO A 229 -13.68 14.19 -10.96
CA PRO A 229 -13.13 13.50 -12.11
C PRO A 229 -14.12 13.55 -13.27
N GLN A 230 -13.60 13.77 -14.47
CA GLN A 230 -14.34 13.60 -15.71
C GLN A 230 -14.58 12.11 -15.95
N MET A 231 -15.84 11.69 -15.98
CA MET A 231 -16.22 10.29 -16.15
C MET A 231 -16.76 9.99 -17.55
N PHE A 232 -17.18 11.02 -18.27
CA PHE A 232 -17.72 10.93 -19.63
C PHE A 232 -16.91 11.80 -20.58
N ASP A 233 -16.79 11.37 -21.84
CA ASP A 233 -16.32 12.23 -22.93
C ASP A 233 -17.38 13.28 -23.30
N ASP A 234 -17.04 14.17 -24.23
CA ASP A 234 -17.93 15.25 -24.69
C ASP A 234 -19.21 14.72 -25.37
N ALA A 235 -19.22 13.46 -25.81
CA ALA A 235 -20.40 12.80 -26.38
C ALA A 235 -21.24 12.07 -25.33
N GLY A 236 -20.87 12.13 -24.05
CA GLY A 236 -21.57 11.47 -22.95
C GLY A 236 -21.26 9.98 -22.80
N LYS A 237 -20.22 9.47 -23.47
CA LYS A 237 -19.79 8.07 -23.34
C LYS A 237 -18.83 7.93 -22.16
N MET A 238 -18.99 6.87 -21.38
CA MET A 238 -18.11 6.55 -20.26
C MET A 238 -16.66 6.41 -20.73
N LEU A 239 -15.74 7.08 -20.03
CA LEU A 239 -14.31 6.95 -20.28
C LEU A 239 -13.81 5.56 -19.87
N GLY A 240 -12.71 5.12 -20.49
CA GLY A 240 -12.03 3.89 -20.09
C GLY A 240 -11.41 4.02 -18.70
N TYR A 241 -11.34 2.91 -17.96
CA TYR A 241 -10.86 2.88 -16.58
C TYR A 241 -9.51 3.59 -16.40
N LEU A 242 -8.53 3.34 -17.27
CA LEU A 242 -7.19 3.93 -17.17
C LEU A 242 -7.15 5.45 -17.39
N ALA A 243 -8.06 6.01 -18.18
CA ALA A 243 -8.14 7.47 -18.36
C ALA A 243 -8.59 8.17 -17.05
N VAL A 244 -9.35 7.46 -16.21
CA VAL A 244 -9.86 7.97 -14.93
C VAL A 244 -8.90 7.65 -13.79
N ALA A 245 -8.52 6.37 -13.63
CA ALA A 245 -7.76 5.90 -12.46
C ALA A 245 -6.24 5.96 -12.63
N GLY A 246 -5.74 6.01 -13.87
CA GLY A 246 -4.31 5.97 -14.13
C GLY A 246 -3.59 7.26 -13.75
N ASN A 247 -2.27 7.19 -13.56
CA ASN A 247 -1.43 8.33 -13.14
C ASN A 247 -0.45 8.79 -14.24
N GLY A 248 -0.56 8.24 -15.45
CA GLY A 248 0.24 8.61 -16.62
C GLY A 248 -0.23 9.91 -17.28
N SER A 249 0.46 10.28 -18.37
CA SER A 249 0.14 11.50 -19.11
C SER A 249 -1.29 11.47 -19.66
N GLY A 250 -2.10 12.49 -19.32
CA GLY A 250 -3.50 12.58 -19.73
C GLY A 250 -4.49 11.72 -18.91
N GLN A 251 -4.02 11.10 -17.83
CA GLN A 251 -4.87 10.33 -16.89
C GLN A 251 -5.12 11.14 -15.60
N GLN A 252 -6.23 10.87 -14.92
CA GLN A 252 -6.75 11.74 -13.84
C GLN A 252 -6.36 11.32 -12.41
N GLY A 253 -5.84 10.10 -12.21
CA GLY A 253 -5.42 9.60 -10.89
C GLY A 253 -6.56 9.52 -9.87
N TYR A 254 -7.77 9.16 -10.29
CA TYR A 254 -8.92 9.00 -9.40
C TYR A 254 -9.06 7.56 -8.89
N SER A 255 -8.89 7.38 -7.58
CA SER A 255 -8.95 6.06 -6.92
C SER A 255 -10.30 5.72 -6.25
N GLY A 256 -11.34 6.53 -6.47
CA GLY A 256 -12.64 6.34 -5.81
C GLY A 256 -12.70 7.07 -4.47
N ILE A 257 -13.91 7.15 -3.89
CA ILE A 257 -14.09 7.79 -2.58
C ILE A 257 -15.14 7.08 -1.72
N MET A 258 -14.73 6.67 -0.52
CA MET A 258 -15.64 6.14 0.50
C MET A 258 -16.06 7.23 1.49
N PRO A 259 -17.33 7.24 1.92
CA PRO A 259 -17.79 8.18 2.93
C PRO A 259 -17.16 7.86 4.30
N ALA A 260 -17.04 8.88 5.14
CA ALA A 260 -16.59 8.71 6.52
C ALA A 260 -17.51 7.72 7.27
N ASN A 261 -16.90 6.83 8.07
CA ASN A 261 -17.60 5.76 8.80
C ASN A 261 -18.36 4.77 7.89
N CYS A 262 -17.82 4.50 6.71
CA CYS A 262 -18.29 3.38 5.89
C CYS A 262 -18.03 2.06 6.62
N GLY A 263 -19.08 1.26 6.84
CA GLY A 263 -18.94 -0.11 7.33
C GLY A 263 -18.72 -1.08 6.18
N PHE A 264 -18.36 -2.32 6.51
CA PHE A 264 -18.16 -3.39 5.53
C PHE A 264 -19.04 -4.58 5.85
N ARG A 265 -19.56 -5.22 4.80
CA ARG A 265 -20.26 -6.50 4.88
C ARG A 265 -19.43 -7.58 4.20
N ASN A 266 -19.82 -8.84 4.42
CA ASN A 266 -19.09 -10.01 3.93
C ASN A 266 -17.60 -9.93 4.34
N LEU A 267 -17.35 -9.67 5.61
CA LEU A 267 -16.00 -9.71 6.18
C LEU A 267 -15.45 -11.14 6.12
N GLU A 268 -14.14 -11.27 6.12
CA GLU A 268 -13.43 -12.55 6.05
C GLU A 268 -13.90 -13.54 7.13
N GLU A 269 -14.11 -13.05 8.35
CA GLU A 269 -14.65 -13.82 9.48
C GLU A 269 -16.01 -14.47 9.21
N ASN A 270 -16.83 -13.89 8.32
CA ASN A 270 -18.15 -14.44 7.96
C ASN A 270 -18.05 -15.71 7.09
N PHE A 271 -16.86 -16.04 6.59
CA PHE A 271 -16.60 -17.23 5.78
C PHE A 271 -15.94 -18.35 6.58
N SER A 272 -15.60 -18.11 7.84
CA SER A 272 -15.15 -19.13 8.78
C SER A 272 -16.32 -20.07 9.12
N PRO A 273 -16.12 -21.39 9.23
CA PRO A 273 -17.17 -22.32 9.61
C PRO A 273 -17.53 -22.14 11.09
N VAL A 274 -18.31 -21.12 11.42
CA VAL A 274 -19.02 -21.08 12.70
C VAL A 274 -20.26 -21.96 12.53
N ALA A 275 -20.37 -22.98 13.37
CA ALA A 275 -21.60 -23.73 13.53
C ALA A 275 -22.73 -22.72 13.84
N ASP A 276 -23.80 -22.78 13.05
CA ASP A 276 -24.98 -21.90 13.05
C ASP A 276 -24.83 -20.46 12.51
N GLY A 277 -25.20 -20.29 11.23
CA GLY A 277 -26.19 -19.24 10.90
C GLY A 277 -25.84 -18.17 9.87
N GLY A 278 -24.66 -18.17 9.24
CA GLY A 278 -24.29 -17.12 8.28
C GLY A 278 -23.46 -17.62 7.10
N ARG A 279 -23.96 -18.58 6.32
CA ARG A 279 -23.27 -18.96 5.07
C ARG A 279 -23.41 -17.85 4.02
N PRO A 280 -22.37 -17.57 3.21
CA PRO A 280 -22.48 -16.72 2.03
C PRO A 280 -23.60 -17.20 1.11
N ALA A 281 -24.38 -16.27 0.56
CA ALA A 281 -25.48 -16.60 -0.36
C ALA A 281 -24.91 -16.78 -1.78
N TRP A 282 -24.19 -17.89 -1.98
CA TRP A 282 -23.55 -18.21 -3.26
C TRP A 282 -24.51 -18.02 -4.43
N SER A 283 -24.09 -17.20 -5.39
CA SER A 283 -24.92 -16.89 -6.53
C SER A 283 -24.08 -16.73 -7.80
N THR A 284 -24.64 -17.12 -8.94
CA THR A 284 -24.04 -16.89 -10.25
C THR A 284 -24.47 -15.56 -10.87
N SER A 285 -25.44 -14.85 -10.28
CA SER A 285 -25.84 -13.55 -10.84
C SER A 285 -24.88 -12.43 -10.41
N PRO A 286 -24.76 -11.36 -11.22
CA PRO A 286 -23.86 -10.26 -10.92
C PRO A 286 -24.02 -9.68 -9.52
N ALA A 287 -22.90 -9.29 -8.94
CA ALA A 287 -22.84 -8.58 -7.68
C ALA A 287 -22.63 -7.09 -7.93
N TYR A 288 -23.16 -6.25 -7.04
CA TYR A 288 -23.04 -4.80 -7.12
C TYR A 288 -22.53 -4.27 -5.78
N LEU A 289 -21.75 -3.20 -5.85
CA LEU A 289 -21.07 -2.62 -4.70
C LEU A 289 -20.78 -1.13 -4.93
N TYR A 290 -20.66 -0.38 -3.84
CA TYR A 290 -20.13 0.98 -3.91
C TYR A 290 -18.62 0.96 -4.17
N GLU A 291 -18.07 2.14 -4.44
CA GLU A 291 -16.63 2.29 -4.62
C GLU A 291 -15.82 1.83 -3.42
N HIS A 292 -14.67 1.26 -3.72
CA HIS A 292 -13.68 0.84 -2.74
C HIS A 292 -12.29 1.11 -3.32
N PRO A 293 -11.65 2.22 -2.93
CA PRO A 293 -10.23 2.43 -3.19
C PRO A 293 -9.43 1.23 -2.68
N PHE A 294 -8.34 0.88 -3.35
CA PHE A 294 -7.48 -0.21 -2.94
C PHE A 294 -6.89 0.08 -1.55
N GLU A 295 -7.18 -0.81 -0.59
CA GLU A 295 -6.58 -0.83 0.74
C GLU A 295 -5.82 -2.16 0.90
N SER A 296 -4.51 -2.10 1.12
CA SER A 296 -3.68 -3.32 1.22
C SER A 296 -4.12 -4.27 2.32
N THR A 297 -4.67 -3.74 3.42
CA THR A 297 -5.14 -4.50 4.58
C THR A 297 -6.57 -5.01 4.44
N ARG A 298 -7.36 -4.45 3.52
CA ARG A 298 -8.80 -4.75 3.40
C ARG A 298 -9.31 -4.35 2.01
N ARG A 299 -8.95 -5.13 1.01
CA ARG A 299 -9.42 -4.96 -0.38
C ARG A 299 -10.68 -5.78 -0.65
N THR A 300 -11.46 -5.39 -1.65
CA THR A 300 -12.51 -6.25 -2.19
C THR A 300 -11.93 -7.29 -3.14
N TYR A 301 -12.29 -8.54 -2.93
CA TYR A 301 -11.96 -9.66 -3.81
C TYR A 301 -13.14 -10.63 -3.90
N VAL A 302 -13.03 -11.64 -4.76
CA VAL A 302 -14.09 -12.60 -5.05
C VAL A 302 -13.70 -13.97 -4.50
N ILE A 303 -14.64 -14.65 -3.83
CA ILE A 303 -14.55 -16.09 -3.61
C ILE A 303 -15.46 -16.77 -4.63
N LEU A 304 -14.85 -17.53 -5.54
CA LEU A 304 -15.58 -18.40 -6.46
C LEU A 304 -15.81 -19.75 -5.79
N GLN A 305 -17.04 -20.25 -5.89
CA GLN A 305 -17.41 -21.62 -5.57
C GLN A 305 -17.70 -22.37 -6.86
N GLY A 306 -17.06 -23.52 -7.03
CA GLY A 306 -17.38 -24.39 -8.14
C GLY A 306 -17.04 -25.84 -7.85
N ASN A 307 -17.58 -26.73 -8.67
CA ASN A 307 -17.20 -28.13 -8.66
C ASN A 307 -16.02 -28.30 -9.63
N TYR A 308 -14.92 -28.84 -9.13
CA TYR A 308 -13.74 -29.18 -9.92
C TYR A 308 -13.64 -30.70 -10.08
N ARG A 309 -13.21 -31.15 -11.25
CA ARG A 309 -12.96 -32.56 -11.56
C ARG A 309 -11.47 -32.77 -11.84
N PRO A 310 -10.69 -33.31 -10.89
CA PRO A 310 -9.29 -33.63 -11.10
C PRO A 310 -9.11 -34.64 -12.23
N THR A 311 -8.01 -34.56 -12.98
CA THR A 311 -7.67 -35.57 -14.00
C THR A 311 -7.33 -36.94 -13.41
N THR A 312 -7.02 -36.98 -12.11
CA THR A 312 -6.61 -38.18 -11.37
C THR A 312 -7.76 -38.94 -10.72
N THR A 313 -8.94 -38.32 -10.58
CA THR A 313 -10.12 -38.92 -9.94
C THR A 313 -11.40 -38.53 -10.69
N ASP A 314 -12.28 -39.49 -10.97
CA ASP A 314 -13.52 -39.21 -11.73
C ASP A 314 -14.58 -38.41 -10.96
N ALA A 315 -14.39 -38.12 -9.67
CA ALA A 315 -15.38 -37.45 -8.82
C ALA A 315 -15.26 -35.91 -8.87
N TRP A 316 -16.40 -35.24 -8.98
CA TRP A 316 -16.51 -33.80 -8.80
C TRP A 316 -16.39 -33.44 -7.31
N GLN A 317 -15.61 -32.41 -7.02
CA GLN A 317 -15.36 -31.91 -5.67
C GLN A 317 -15.68 -30.43 -5.61
N THR A 318 -16.43 -29.99 -4.59
CA THR A 318 -16.66 -28.55 -4.38
C THR A 318 -15.37 -27.92 -3.87
N CYS A 319 -14.91 -26.90 -4.58
CA CYS A 319 -13.69 -26.15 -4.29
C CYS A 319 -13.99 -24.66 -4.23
N TYR A 320 -13.11 -23.93 -3.55
CA TYR A 320 -13.17 -22.48 -3.37
C TYR A 320 -11.89 -21.82 -3.88
N TYR A 321 -12.04 -20.73 -4.62
CA TYR A 321 -10.91 -19.99 -5.21
C TYR A 321 -11.01 -18.51 -4.84
N LYS A 322 -9.94 -17.99 -4.25
CA LYS A 322 -9.76 -16.55 -4.02
C LYS A 322 -9.25 -15.89 -5.29
N ILE A 323 -10.02 -14.92 -5.79
CA ILE A 323 -9.78 -14.20 -7.03
C ILE A 323 -9.72 -12.70 -6.71
N ASP A 324 -8.55 -12.10 -6.87
CA ASP A 324 -8.41 -10.66 -6.74
C ASP A 324 -8.86 -9.95 -8.02
N LEU A 325 -9.39 -8.73 -7.87
CA LEU A 325 -9.74 -7.87 -9.00
C LEU A 325 -8.50 -7.09 -9.41
N VAL A 326 -7.78 -7.61 -10.42
CA VAL A 326 -6.50 -7.06 -10.89
C VAL A 326 -6.45 -6.83 -12.39
N ARG A 327 -5.48 -6.01 -12.80
CA ARG A 327 -5.11 -5.74 -14.20
C ARG A 327 -3.63 -5.91 -14.40
N LEU A 328 -3.20 -6.07 -15.64
CA LEU A 328 -1.80 -5.90 -15.99
C LEU A 328 -1.43 -4.42 -15.93
N ASN A 329 -0.39 -4.08 -15.19
CA ASN A 329 0.26 -2.79 -15.26
C ASN A 329 1.25 -2.82 -16.44
N GLU A 330 1.06 -1.95 -17.43
CA GLU A 330 1.87 -1.94 -18.65
C GLU A 330 3.34 -1.50 -18.40
N GLU A 331 3.58 -0.72 -17.34
CA GLU A 331 4.92 -0.22 -17.00
C GLU A 331 5.74 -1.28 -16.27
N SER A 332 5.15 -1.95 -15.28
CA SER A 332 5.82 -3.02 -14.55
C SER A 332 5.76 -4.36 -15.27
N GLY A 333 4.74 -4.57 -16.12
CA GLY A 333 4.38 -5.86 -16.69
C GLY A 333 3.78 -6.84 -15.69
N MET A 334 3.58 -6.45 -14.43
CA MET A 334 2.98 -7.29 -13.38
C MET A 334 1.50 -6.97 -13.20
N THR A 335 0.76 -7.88 -12.56
CA THR A 335 -0.59 -7.56 -12.13
C THR A 335 -0.59 -6.52 -11.01
N GLU A 336 -1.59 -5.66 -10.99
CA GLU A 336 -1.87 -4.70 -9.92
C GLU A 336 -3.37 -4.65 -9.62
N TYR A 337 -3.73 -4.25 -8.41
CA TYR A 337 -5.13 -4.17 -7.99
C TYR A 337 -5.88 -3.05 -8.69
N TYR A 338 -7.15 -3.32 -8.98
CA TYR A 338 -8.09 -2.25 -9.28
C TYR A 338 -8.48 -1.48 -8.01
N ASP A 339 -8.64 -0.17 -8.16
CA ASP A 339 -9.60 0.57 -7.35
C ASP A 339 -11.00 0.21 -7.86
N ILE A 340 -11.93 -0.12 -6.97
CA ILE A 340 -13.30 -0.39 -7.39
C ILE A 340 -13.99 0.95 -7.62
N LEU A 341 -14.12 1.33 -8.90
CA LEU A 341 -14.72 2.58 -9.32
C LEU A 341 -16.16 2.39 -9.79
N ARG A 342 -17.00 3.40 -9.54
CA ARG A 342 -18.42 3.40 -9.91
C ARG A 342 -18.60 3.32 -11.43
N ASN A 343 -19.72 2.72 -11.85
CA ASN A 343 -20.14 2.62 -13.26
C ASN A 343 -19.18 1.82 -14.17
N TYR A 344 -18.37 0.92 -13.60
CA TYR A 344 -17.59 -0.10 -14.32
C TYR A 344 -18.10 -1.52 -14.01
N ASP A 345 -17.95 -2.43 -14.98
CA ASP A 345 -18.16 -3.88 -14.82
C ASP A 345 -16.80 -4.58 -14.76
N PHE A 346 -16.45 -5.07 -13.58
CA PHE A 346 -15.28 -5.90 -13.34
C PHE A 346 -15.64 -7.34 -13.69
N HIS A 347 -15.43 -7.69 -14.97
CA HIS A 347 -15.83 -8.97 -15.53
C HIS A 347 -14.73 -10.03 -15.41
N ILE A 348 -14.98 -11.06 -14.62
CA ILE A 348 -14.10 -12.22 -14.43
C ILE A 348 -14.47 -13.28 -15.47
N ASN A 349 -13.53 -13.58 -16.37
CA ASN A 349 -13.67 -14.66 -17.35
C ASN A 349 -12.77 -15.84 -16.98
N VAL A 350 -13.37 -16.94 -16.52
CA VAL A 350 -12.65 -18.17 -16.16
C VAL A 350 -12.38 -18.98 -17.43
N THR A 351 -11.14 -18.94 -17.90
CA THR A 351 -10.69 -19.61 -19.13
C THR A 351 -10.14 -21.03 -18.89
N GLY A 352 -9.79 -21.36 -17.64
CA GLY A 352 -9.35 -22.69 -17.26
C GLY A 352 -9.11 -22.79 -15.75
N VAL A 353 -9.14 -24.02 -15.22
CA VAL A 353 -8.80 -24.34 -13.83
C VAL A 353 -7.84 -25.52 -13.85
N SER A 354 -6.60 -25.31 -13.39
CA SER A 354 -5.50 -26.26 -13.50
C SER A 354 -5.37 -27.19 -12.28
N ALA A 355 -5.90 -26.77 -11.13
CA ALA A 355 -5.75 -27.46 -9.86
C ALA A 355 -7.04 -27.38 -9.01
N PRO A 356 -7.25 -28.36 -8.11
CA PRO A 356 -8.30 -28.23 -7.11
C PRO A 356 -8.03 -27.00 -6.23
N GLY A 357 -9.06 -26.19 -5.99
CA GLY A 357 -8.99 -25.07 -5.05
C GLY A 357 -9.06 -25.54 -3.59
N ALA A 358 -9.21 -24.59 -2.68
CA ALA A 358 -9.34 -24.90 -1.26
C ALA A 358 -10.62 -25.69 -0.96
N SER A 359 -10.59 -26.47 0.13
CA SER A 359 -11.72 -27.30 0.56
C SER A 359 -12.85 -26.48 1.21
N THR A 360 -12.51 -25.29 1.74
CA THR A 360 -13.46 -24.36 2.36
C THR A 360 -13.19 -22.92 1.91
N ALA A 361 -14.20 -22.05 1.99
CA ALA A 361 -14.03 -20.63 1.69
C ALA A 361 -13.05 -19.94 2.66
N SER A 362 -13.08 -20.33 3.95
CA SER A 362 -12.12 -19.86 4.97
C SER A 362 -10.67 -20.17 4.58
N GLU A 363 -10.40 -21.39 4.14
CA GLU A 363 -9.08 -21.79 3.67
C GLU A 363 -8.68 -21.03 2.39
N ALA A 364 -9.61 -20.79 1.47
CA ALA A 364 -9.35 -19.97 0.28
C ALA A 364 -8.96 -18.53 0.66
N ILE A 365 -9.65 -17.93 1.64
CA ILE A 365 -9.40 -16.57 2.11
C ILE A 365 -8.00 -16.42 2.74
N SER A 366 -7.62 -17.37 3.59
CA SER A 366 -6.29 -17.41 4.21
C SER A 366 -5.16 -17.77 3.24
N GLY A 367 -5.51 -18.28 2.05
CA GLY A 367 -4.55 -18.58 0.99
C GLY A 367 -4.22 -17.38 0.11
N VAL A 368 -3.21 -17.58 -0.74
CA VAL A 368 -2.88 -16.63 -1.81
C VAL A 368 -3.96 -16.63 -2.90
N SER A 369 -4.13 -15.49 -3.56
CA SER A 369 -5.09 -15.37 -4.66
C SER A 369 -4.62 -16.11 -5.91
N TYR A 370 -5.46 -16.99 -6.46
CA TYR A 370 -5.07 -17.88 -7.56
C TYR A 370 -4.74 -17.17 -8.87
N ASN A 371 -5.35 -16.01 -9.13
CA ASN A 371 -5.17 -15.25 -10.37
C ASN A 371 -4.17 -14.08 -10.24
N ASN A 372 -3.59 -13.89 -9.06
CA ASN A 372 -2.88 -12.65 -8.73
C ASN A 372 -1.73 -12.86 -7.74
N ILE A 373 -1.02 -13.97 -7.88
CA ILE A 373 0.05 -14.35 -6.94
C ILE A 373 1.21 -13.33 -6.96
N SER A 374 1.39 -12.63 -8.08
CA SER A 374 2.41 -11.58 -8.25
C SER A 374 2.08 -10.27 -7.53
N ALA A 375 0.81 -9.88 -7.39
CA ALA A 375 0.43 -8.67 -6.63
C ALA A 375 -0.01 -8.97 -5.20
N ASP A 376 -0.09 -10.24 -4.80
CA ASP A 376 -0.50 -10.63 -3.44
C ASP A 376 0.42 -9.98 -2.39
N VAL A 377 -0.19 -9.28 -1.43
CA VAL A 377 0.53 -8.60 -0.35
C VAL A 377 1.22 -9.62 0.55
N ASP A 378 0.59 -10.79 0.74
CA ASP A 378 1.09 -11.85 1.61
C ASP A 378 2.25 -12.62 0.96
N ALA A 379 2.43 -12.51 -0.36
CA ALA A 379 3.51 -13.14 -1.11
C ALA A 379 4.74 -12.21 -1.30
N ARG A 380 4.72 -10.97 -0.80
CA ARG A 380 5.73 -9.93 -1.07
C ARG A 380 7.16 -10.29 -0.68
N ASP A 381 7.36 -11.17 0.29
CA ASP A 381 8.70 -11.58 0.73
C ASP A 381 9.13 -12.94 0.17
N MET A 382 8.25 -13.63 -0.55
CA MET A 382 8.58 -14.93 -1.15
C MET A 382 9.59 -14.76 -2.30
N LEU A 383 10.69 -15.49 -2.26
CA LEU A 383 11.66 -15.50 -3.37
C LEU A 383 11.15 -16.26 -4.60
N GLN A 384 10.14 -17.10 -4.41
CA GLN A 384 9.55 -17.95 -5.44
C GLN A 384 8.03 -17.81 -5.42
N ILE A 385 7.43 -17.70 -6.60
CA ILE A 385 5.97 -17.69 -6.79
C ILE A 385 5.59 -18.64 -7.92
N SER A 386 4.36 -19.17 -7.87
CA SER A 386 3.83 -20.07 -8.89
C SER A 386 2.37 -19.76 -9.18
N ASP A 387 1.95 -19.81 -10.44
CA ASP A 387 0.54 -19.72 -10.87
C ASP A 387 -0.14 -21.12 -10.97
N GLY A 388 0.51 -22.17 -10.46
CA GLY A 388 0.06 -23.56 -10.56
C GLY A 388 0.48 -24.30 -11.84
N ALA A 389 1.02 -23.60 -12.85
CA ALA A 389 1.60 -24.19 -14.06
C ALA A 389 3.08 -23.78 -14.28
N ASN A 390 3.45 -22.58 -13.85
CA ASN A 390 4.73 -21.93 -14.01
C ASN A 390 5.22 -21.42 -12.65
N ILE A 391 6.52 -21.18 -12.56
CA ILE A 391 7.22 -20.75 -11.36
C ILE A 391 8.23 -19.67 -11.78
N VAL A 392 8.19 -18.55 -11.08
CA VAL A 392 9.21 -17.50 -11.14
C VAL A 392 9.96 -17.46 -9.83
N GLU A 393 11.28 -17.44 -9.90
CA GLU A 393 12.15 -17.37 -8.73
C GLU A 393 13.23 -16.31 -8.91
N VAL A 394 13.51 -15.58 -7.84
CA VAL A 394 14.52 -14.52 -7.77
C VAL A 394 15.43 -14.75 -6.57
N SER A 395 16.70 -14.35 -6.66
CA SER A 395 17.63 -14.49 -5.53
C SER A 395 17.28 -13.56 -4.35
N LYS A 396 16.63 -12.42 -4.63
CA LYS A 396 16.33 -11.35 -3.66
C LYS A 396 15.12 -10.55 -4.11
N THR A 397 14.28 -10.10 -3.18
CA THR A 397 13.17 -9.15 -3.43
C THR A 397 13.52 -7.73 -2.96
N ASN A 398 14.54 -7.61 -2.10
CA ASN A 398 15.08 -6.35 -1.60
C ASN A 398 16.61 -6.36 -1.72
N ILE A 399 17.20 -5.30 -2.27
CA ILE A 399 18.65 -5.10 -2.40
C ILE A 399 19.01 -3.76 -1.74
N ILE A 400 19.90 -3.80 -0.75
CA ILE A 400 20.33 -2.61 -0.02
C ILE A 400 21.80 -2.31 -0.36
N PHE A 401 22.06 -1.08 -0.77
CA PHE A 401 23.39 -0.56 -1.03
C PHE A 401 23.75 0.48 0.02
N THR A 402 24.86 0.25 0.70
CA THR A 402 25.50 1.17 1.65
C THR A 402 26.89 1.59 1.17
N ASN A 403 27.35 1.01 0.07
CA ASN A 403 28.62 1.31 -0.57
C ASN A 403 28.49 1.07 -2.09
N THR A 404 29.57 1.24 -2.83
CA THR A 404 29.58 1.12 -4.29
C THR A 404 29.82 -0.30 -4.80
N THR A 405 29.80 -1.31 -3.92
CA THR A 405 30.06 -2.71 -4.29
C THR A 405 28.93 -3.24 -5.16
N PRO A 406 29.23 -3.77 -6.37
CA PRO A 406 28.22 -4.38 -7.21
C PRO A 406 27.60 -5.63 -6.56
N VAL A 407 26.32 -5.86 -6.83
CA VAL A 407 25.57 -7.02 -6.32
C VAL A 407 25.16 -7.93 -7.47
N GLU A 408 25.36 -9.23 -7.29
CA GLU A 408 24.81 -10.25 -8.18
C GLU A 408 23.33 -10.49 -7.87
N PHE A 409 22.51 -10.47 -8.91
CA PHE A 409 21.09 -10.75 -8.88
C PHE A 409 20.77 -11.88 -9.87
N LEU A 410 20.10 -12.92 -9.37
CA LEU A 410 19.74 -14.10 -10.15
C LEU A 410 18.22 -14.22 -10.26
N TYR A 411 17.74 -14.70 -11.40
CA TYR A 411 16.34 -15.08 -11.57
C TYR A 411 16.19 -16.24 -12.55
N ARG A 412 15.11 -17.02 -12.41
CA ARG A 412 14.80 -18.14 -13.29
C ARG A 412 13.31 -18.40 -13.41
N TYR A 413 12.95 -19.13 -14.46
CA TYR A 413 11.60 -19.59 -14.76
C TYR A 413 11.58 -21.11 -14.92
N SER A 414 10.56 -21.77 -14.38
CA SER A 414 10.32 -23.20 -14.63
C SER A 414 8.83 -23.56 -14.66
N PRO A 415 8.43 -24.63 -15.37
CA PRO A 415 7.10 -25.20 -15.19
C PRO A 415 6.98 -25.96 -13.87
N VAL A 416 5.77 -26.04 -13.32
CA VAL A 416 5.44 -26.88 -12.16
C VAL A 416 5.71 -28.35 -12.51
N GLY A 417 6.52 -29.03 -11.71
CA GLY A 417 6.95 -30.41 -11.96
C GLY A 417 8.46 -30.59 -12.20
N GLY A 418 9.23 -29.50 -12.28
CA GLY A 418 10.68 -29.56 -12.14
C GLY A 418 11.44 -28.44 -12.86
N PHE A 419 12.56 -28.04 -12.25
CA PHE A 419 13.52 -27.11 -12.84
C PHE A 419 14.36 -27.83 -13.90
N SER A 420 13.95 -27.78 -15.17
CA SER A 420 14.78 -28.29 -16.28
C SER A 420 15.87 -27.28 -16.66
N SER A 421 17.03 -27.77 -17.06
CA SER A 421 18.15 -26.98 -17.58
C SER A 421 17.79 -26.26 -18.90
N GLU A 422 17.91 -24.93 -18.88
CA GLU A 422 18.11 -24.00 -20.02
C GLU A 422 16.95 -23.44 -20.86
N THR A 423 15.83 -24.10 -21.15
CA THR A 423 14.98 -23.60 -22.26
C THR A 423 13.88 -22.59 -21.91
N THR A 424 13.62 -22.31 -20.63
CA THR A 424 12.42 -21.54 -20.24
C THR A 424 12.69 -20.13 -19.73
N ASN A 425 13.92 -19.80 -19.35
CA ASN A 425 14.27 -18.47 -18.83
C ASN A 425 14.03 -17.34 -19.85
N ALA A 426 14.01 -17.65 -21.15
CA ALA A 426 13.69 -16.70 -22.21
C ALA A 426 12.25 -16.16 -22.14
N LYS A 427 11.36 -16.78 -21.34
CA LYS A 427 10.01 -16.26 -21.08
C LYS A 427 10.00 -15.08 -20.10
N LEU A 428 11.06 -14.90 -19.32
CA LEU A 428 11.20 -13.77 -18.41
C LEU A 428 11.88 -12.60 -19.09
N HIS A 429 11.42 -11.41 -18.73
CA HIS A 429 12.05 -10.16 -19.08
C HIS A 429 12.10 -9.24 -17.85
N THR A 430 12.91 -8.18 -17.94
CA THR A 430 13.07 -7.22 -16.84
C THR A 430 12.59 -5.84 -17.24
N ASN A 431 11.65 -5.28 -16.48
CA ASN A 431 11.14 -3.92 -16.68
C ASN A 431 11.75 -2.99 -15.62
N GLY A 432 12.28 -1.83 -16.02
CA GLY A 432 12.91 -0.86 -15.10
C GLY A 432 14.32 -1.23 -14.61
N LEU A 433 14.90 -2.36 -15.05
CA LEU A 433 16.27 -2.74 -14.72
C LEU A 433 17.29 -2.01 -15.60
N ASN A 434 17.40 -0.71 -15.38
CA ASN A 434 18.28 0.21 -16.09
C ASN A 434 18.87 1.25 -15.12
N ALA A 435 19.82 2.05 -15.61
CA ALA A 435 20.35 3.18 -14.86
C ALA A 435 19.21 4.10 -14.41
N GLY A 436 19.25 4.53 -13.15
CA GLY A 436 18.16 5.24 -12.48
C GLY A 436 18.67 5.93 -11.21
N ASP A 437 17.82 6.13 -10.21
CA ASP A 437 18.20 6.86 -8.98
C ASP A 437 19.20 6.10 -8.10
N VAL A 438 19.08 4.78 -8.06
CA VAL A 438 19.98 3.89 -7.32
C VAL A 438 21.03 3.26 -8.24
N ILE A 439 20.61 2.81 -9.43
CA ILE A 439 21.45 2.02 -10.33
C ILE A 439 22.32 2.93 -11.21
N ALA A 440 23.63 2.67 -11.25
CA ALA A 440 24.55 3.29 -12.19
C ALA A 440 24.63 2.50 -13.51
N SER A 441 24.79 1.18 -13.42
CA SER A 441 24.85 0.29 -14.58
C SER A 441 24.43 -1.14 -14.22
N VAL A 442 24.05 -1.90 -15.24
CA VAL A 442 23.72 -3.32 -15.13
C VAL A 442 24.36 -4.08 -16.28
N THR A 443 24.89 -5.27 -16.03
CA THR A 443 25.40 -6.14 -17.10
C THR A 443 24.29 -6.65 -18.02
N ALA A 444 24.66 -7.10 -19.22
CA ALA A 444 23.79 -7.92 -20.05
C ALA A 444 23.41 -9.22 -19.31
N PRO A 445 22.26 -9.84 -19.63
CA PRO A 445 21.89 -11.13 -19.06
C PRO A 445 22.93 -12.20 -19.41
N GLU A 446 23.42 -12.91 -18.40
CA GLU A 446 24.38 -14.00 -18.53
C GLU A 446 23.76 -15.30 -18.01
N VAL A 447 24.07 -16.43 -18.63
CA VAL A 447 23.67 -17.74 -18.12
C VAL A 447 24.63 -18.14 -16.99
N TYR A 448 24.11 -18.40 -15.81
CA TYR A 448 24.87 -18.84 -14.64
C TYR A 448 24.38 -20.21 -14.19
N THR A 449 25.29 -21.14 -13.95
CA THR A 449 24.96 -22.45 -13.36
C THR A 449 25.55 -22.51 -11.96
N ASP A 450 24.72 -22.78 -10.96
CA ASP A 450 25.18 -22.91 -9.58
C ASP A 450 25.81 -24.29 -9.30
N ALA A 451 26.25 -24.50 -8.06
CA ALA A 451 26.91 -25.73 -7.64
C ALA A 451 26.03 -26.98 -7.76
N ASP A 452 24.70 -26.81 -7.75
CA ASP A 452 23.71 -27.88 -7.85
C ASP A 452 23.30 -28.15 -9.30
N GLY A 453 23.93 -27.48 -10.27
CA GLY A 453 23.64 -27.64 -11.70
C GLY A 453 22.38 -26.89 -12.15
N VAL A 454 21.84 -26.00 -11.32
CA VAL A 454 20.67 -25.20 -11.66
C VAL A 454 21.10 -24.00 -12.51
N VAL A 455 20.33 -23.76 -13.57
CA VAL A 455 20.57 -22.65 -14.50
C VAL A 455 19.72 -21.42 -14.14
N TRP A 456 20.41 -20.29 -13.99
CA TRP A 456 19.88 -18.98 -13.68
C TRP A 456 20.23 -17.97 -14.78
N VAL A 457 19.45 -16.90 -14.86
CA VAL A 457 19.89 -15.66 -15.50
C VAL A 457 20.54 -14.79 -14.44
N LYS A 458 21.79 -14.41 -14.68
CA LYS A 458 22.60 -13.54 -13.82
C LYS A 458 22.65 -12.12 -14.36
N ARG A 459 22.51 -11.15 -13.46
CA ARG A 459 22.73 -9.72 -13.68
C ARG A 459 23.62 -9.19 -12.57
N VAL A 460 24.60 -8.34 -12.90
CA VAL A 460 25.40 -7.62 -11.92
C VAL A 460 24.94 -6.17 -11.91
N ILE A 461 24.45 -5.71 -10.76
CA ILE A 461 23.92 -4.36 -10.56
C ILE A 461 24.99 -3.53 -9.85
N THR A 462 25.45 -2.47 -10.49
CA THR A 462 26.40 -1.52 -9.90
C THR A 462 25.65 -0.27 -9.43
N PRO A 463 25.68 0.07 -8.13
CA PRO A 463 24.97 1.25 -7.62
C PRO A 463 25.71 2.56 -7.95
N LYS A 464 24.97 3.67 -7.93
CA LYS A 464 25.54 5.02 -7.91
C LYS A 464 26.27 5.29 -6.59
N PRO A 465 27.17 6.29 -6.53
CA PRO A 465 27.73 6.77 -5.26
C PRO A 465 26.62 7.04 -4.25
N ILE A 466 26.76 6.49 -3.04
CA ILE A 466 25.78 6.56 -1.95
C ILE A 466 25.43 8.01 -1.62
N PRO A 467 24.16 8.33 -1.32
CA PRO A 467 23.77 9.70 -0.97
C PRO A 467 24.53 10.21 0.26
N GLU A 468 24.81 11.51 0.33
CA GLU A 468 25.46 12.12 1.51
C GLU A 468 24.53 12.14 2.74
N ALA A 469 23.21 12.14 2.52
CA ALA A 469 22.19 12.04 3.55
C ALA A 469 20.91 11.40 2.98
N GLY A 470 20.20 10.65 3.81
CA GLY A 470 18.91 10.04 3.47
C GLY A 470 19.01 8.80 2.58
N THR A 471 17.91 8.52 1.88
CA THR A 471 17.70 7.29 1.11
C THR A 471 17.35 7.62 -0.33
N ARG A 472 17.84 6.83 -1.28
CA ARG A 472 17.28 6.76 -2.63
C ARG A 472 16.69 5.37 -2.83
N GLU A 473 15.55 5.34 -3.51
CA GLU A 473 14.85 4.10 -3.82
C GLU A 473 14.66 3.98 -5.33
N GLN A 474 14.69 2.75 -5.81
CA GLN A 474 14.36 2.39 -7.18
C GLN A 474 13.76 0.98 -7.14
N SER A 475 12.82 0.68 -8.01
CA SER A 475 12.34 -0.69 -8.20
C SER A 475 12.57 -1.13 -9.64
N PHE A 476 12.72 -2.44 -9.85
CA PHE A 476 12.56 -3.08 -11.15
C PHE A 476 11.75 -4.35 -11.01
N TYR A 477 11.30 -4.90 -12.13
CA TYR A 477 10.43 -6.06 -12.17
C TYR A 477 11.06 -7.18 -12.99
N VAL A 478 10.90 -8.41 -12.53
CA VAL A 478 11.20 -9.63 -13.31
C VAL A 478 9.88 -10.33 -13.56
N VAL A 479 9.45 -10.41 -14.81
CA VAL A 479 8.08 -10.82 -15.12
C VAL A 479 7.99 -11.63 -16.42
N ASP A 480 7.00 -12.50 -16.48
CA ASP A 480 6.64 -13.21 -17.70
C ASP A 480 5.58 -12.45 -18.51
N ALA A 481 5.08 -13.05 -19.59
CA ALA A 481 4.10 -12.41 -20.46
C ALA A 481 2.69 -12.32 -19.84
N ASP A 482 2.39 -13.15 -18.83
CA ASP A 482 1.06 -13.29 -18.24
C ASP A 482 0.92 -12.50 -16.93
N GLY A 483 1.97 -11.77 -16.53
CA GLY A 483 2.00 -10.92 -15.34
C GLY A 483 2.47 -11.64 -14.08
N LEU A 484 2.94 -12.89 -14.18
CA LEU A 484 3.60 -13.60 -13.09
C LEU A 484 5.03 -13.08 -12.98
N GLY A 485 5.34 -12.43 -11.86
CA GLY A 485 6.63 -11.77 -11.67
C GLY A 485 6.86 -11.27 -10.27
N ARG A 486 8.01 -10.64 -10.08
CA ARG A 486 8.47 -10.10 -8.79
C ARG A 486 8.88 -8.64 -8.95
N GLU A 487 8.45 -7.81 -8.00
CA GLU A 487 9.08 -6.52 -7.74
C GLU A 487 10.38 -6.75 -6.96
N ILE A 488 11.45 -6.09 -7.40
CA ILE A 488 12.72 -6.01 -6.69
C ILE A 488 12.92 -4.56 -6.31
N ARG A 489 12.99 -4.30 -5.00
CA ARG A 489 13.24 -2.97 -4.45
C ARG A 489 14.72 -2.80 -4.19
N LEU A 490 15.25 -1.64 -4.58
CA LEU A 490 16.63 -1.25 -4.36
C LEU A 490 16.64 0.00 -3.50
N VAL A 491 17.43 -0.05 -2.44
CA VAL A 491 17.56 1.05 -1.48
C VAL A 491 19.03 1.41 -1.39
N ALA A 492 19.40 2.63 -1.77
CA ALA A 492 20.70 3.19 -1.46
C ALA A 492 20.58 4.07 -0.23
N HIS A 493 21.21 3.65 0.87
CA HIS A 493 21.20 4.32 2.16
C HIS A 493 22.63 4.62 2.59
N VAL A 494 22.83 5.68 3.37
CA VAL A 494 24.13 5.90 4.06
C VAL A 494 24.50 4.65 4.88
N PRO A 495 25.79 4.29 5.04
CA PRO A 495 26.16 3.20 5.93
C PRO A 495 25.55 3.36 7.32
N TYR A 496 25.10 2.27 7.93
CA TYR A 496 24.58 2.31 9.30
C TYR A 496 25.73 2.50 10.30
N ASP A 497 25.48 3.24 11.38
CA ASP A 497 26.47 3.40 12.44
C ASP A 497 26.28 2.36 13.55
N TYR A 498 27.39 1.95 14.14
CA TYR A 498 27.39 1.22 15.40
C TYR A 498 27.12 2.18 16.56
N SER A 499 26.43 1.71 17.59
CA SER A 499 26.34 2.43 18.87
C SER A 499 26.79 1.57 20.04
N ASP A 500 27.19 2.25 21.12
CA ASP A 500 27.52 1.65 22.42
C ASP A 500 28.47 0.44 22.32
N ILE A 501 29.57 0.58 21.57
CA ILE A 501 30.58 -0.48 21.50
C ILE A 501 31.35 -0.52 22.82
N GLU A 502 31.18 -1.59 23.60
CA GLU A 502 31.77 -1.72 24.93
C GLU A 502 32.35 -3.11 25.17
N VAL A 503 33.38 -3.19 26.01
CA VAL A 503 34.04 -4.44 26.40
C VAL A 503 33.99 -4.60 27.90
N TYR A 504 33.60 -5.77 28.40
CA TYR A 504 33.54 -6.09 29.82
C TYR A 504 34.23 -7.43 30.13
N PRO A 505 34.82 -7.57 31.33
CA PRO A 505 35.29 -8.87 31.80
C PRO A 505 34.11 -9.83 32.03
N GLY A 506 34.38 -11.13 31.92
CA GLY A 506 33.37 -12.16 32.13
C GLY A 506 32.61 -12.54 30.86
N SER A 507 31.56 -13.33 31.04
CA SER A 507 30.77 -13.93 29.96
C SER A 507 29.27 -13.69 30.11
N GLU A 508 28.90 -12.57 30.72
CA GLU A 508 27.51 -12.23 31.04
C GLU A 508 26.59 -12.30 29.82
N ASN A 509 25.29 -12.50 30.06
CA ASN A 509 24.28 -12.56 29.00
C ASN A 509 23.86 -11.16 28.54
N GLY A 510 23.60 -10.27 29.49
CA GLY A 510 23.27 -8.87 29.22
C GLY A 510 24.50 -7.98 29.40
N ARG A 511 24.45 -6.82 28.75
CA ARG A 511 25.38 -5.73 29.02
C ARG A 511 25.29 -5.36 30.52
N PRO A 512 26.42 -5.29 31.24
CA PRO A 512 26.41 -4.87 32.65
C PRO A 512 25.83 -3.45 32.81
N THR A 513 25.05 -3.24 33.86
CA THR A 513 24.49 -1.91 34.18
C THR A 513 25.48 -0.99 34.91
N SER A 514 26.56 -1.56 35.44
CA SER A 514 27.64 -0.81 36.08
C SER A 514 28.78 -0.57 35.09
N ALA A 515 29.34 0.64 35.08
CA ALA A 515 30.57 0.96 34.35
C ALA A 515 31.83 0.30 34.94
N ALA A 516 31.72 -0.38 36.09
CA ALA A 516 32.84 -1.05 36.73
C ALA A 516 33.46 -2.11 35.81
N GLY A 517 34.75 -1.97 35.50
CA GLY A 517 35.49 -2.91 34.65
C GLY A 517 35.30 -2.70 33.14
N GLN A 518 34.50 -1.72 32.70
CA GLN A 518 34.36 -1.38 31.29
C GLN A 518 35.72 -1.04 30.67
N GLY A 519 35.99 -1.59 29.49
CA GLY A 519 37.25 -1.41 28.77
C GLY A 519 38.45 -2.14 29.40
N THR A 520 38.24 -3.01 30.38
CA THR A 520 39.32 -3.76 31.04
C THR A 520 39.17 -5.27 30.86
N VAL A 521 40.29 -5.96 30.61
CA VAL A 521 40.35 -7.42 30.43
C VAL A 521 41.52 -7.97 31.25
N SER A 522 41.35 -9.16 31.79
CA SER A 522 42.37 -9.78 32.66
C SER A 522 43.75 -9.90 32.00
N PRO A 523 44.84 -9.68 32.75
CA PRO A 523 46.20 -9.89 32.25
C PRO A 523 46.58 -11.36 32.13
N LEU A 524 45.78 -12.29 32.66
CA LEU A 524 46.03 -13.72 32.63
C LEU A 524 45.53 -14.36 31.33
N SER A 525 45.98 -15.57 31.02
CA SER A 525 45.49 -16.41 29.92
C SER A 525 44.18 -17.13 30.29
N GLY A 526 43.40 -17.50 29.29
CA GLY A 526 42.14 -18.26 29.40
C GLY A 526 40.97 -17.50 30.02
N GLN A 527 41.11 -16.20 30.29
CA GLN A 527 40.11 -15.43 31.04
C GLN A 527 39.00 -14.90 30.11
N PRO A 528 37.72 -15.06 30.48
CA PRO A 528 36.61 -14.63 29.64
C PRO A 528 36.45 -13.10 29.62
N PHE A 529 36.05 -12.58 28.47
CA PHE A 529 35.57 -11.21 28.30
C PHE A 529 34.51 -11.18 27.18
N THR A 530 33.68 -10.13 27.18
CA THR A 530 32.56 -10.00 26.25
C THR A 530 32.54 -8.60 25.64
N VAL A 531 32.25 -8.56 24.35
CA VAL A 531 32.10 -7.33 23.54
C VAL A 531 30.63 -7.17 23.23
N TYR A 532 30.09 -5.99 23.52
CA TYR A 532 28.72 -5.60 23.25
C TYR A 532 28.71 -4.43 22.28
N PHE A 533 27.75 -4.41 21.37
CA PHE A 533 27.45 -3.26 20.52
C PHE A 533 25.97 -3.30 20.14
N ASN A 534 25.38 -2.14 19.89
CA ASN A 534 23.98 -2.02 19.57
C ASN A 534 23.81 -1.81 18.05
N LEU A 535 22.77 -2.43 17.50
CA LEU A 535 22.32 -2.17 16.13
C LEU A 535 21.27 -1.06 16.16
N PRO A 536 21.16 -0.23 15.11
CA PRO A 536 20.15 0.82 15.05
C PRO A 536 18.73 0.22 15.06
N ALA A 537 17.77 0.97 15.59
CA ALA A 537 16.36 0.61 15.54
C ALA A 537 15.81 0.73 14.10
N GLY A 538 14.79 -0.08 13.78
CA GLY A 538 14.09 -0.01 12.49
C GLY A 538 14.86 -0.57 11.30
N MET A 539 15.86 -1.42 11.53
CA MET A 539 16.54 -2.10 10.41
C MET A 539 15.58 -3.06 9.70
N PRO A 540 15.54 -3.06 8.36
CA PRO A 540 14.65 -3.95 7.60
C PRO A 540 15.06 -5.41 7.74
N GLU A 541 14.08 -6.30 7.93
CA GLU A 541 14.28 -7.76 8.08
C GLU A 541 15.10 -8.36 6.94
N ALA A 542 14.93 -7.86 5.72
CA ALA A 542 15.66 -8.31 4.53
C ALA A 542 17.19 -8.14 4.60
N MET A 543 17.72 -7.36 5.55
CA MET A 543 19.16 -7.27 5.80
C MET A 543 19.72 -8.46 6.57
N PHE A 544 18.85 -9.23 7.23
CA PHE A 544 19.23 -10.34 8.08
C PHE A 544 19.28 -11.65 7.28
N PRO A 545 20.19 -12.58 7.62
CA PRO A 545 21.11 -12.49 8.75
C PRO A 545 22.32 -11.57 8.49
N LEU A 546 22.61 -10.67 9.44
CA LEU A 546 23.80 -9.83 9.40
C LEU A 546 25.02 -10.62 9.84
N THR A 547 26.12 -10.47 9.10
CA THR A 547 27.38 -11.14 9.41
C THR A 547 28.44 -10.12 9.78
N PHE A 548 28.83 -10.08 11.06
CA PHE A 548 29.89 -9.24 11.58
C PHE A 548 31.20 -10.02 11.65
N ILE A 549 32.28 -9.40 11.20
CA ILE A 549 33.63 -9.94 11.29
C ILE A 549 34.41 -9.16 12.34
N LEU A 550 34.89 -9.87 13.36
CA LEU A 550 35.67 -9.33 14.46
C LEU A 550 37.15 -9.75 14.35
N GLU A 551 38.06 -8.78 14.50
CA GLU A 551 39.50 -8.98 14.41
C GLU A 551 40.26 -8.15 15.44
N SER A 552 41.19 -8.76 16.17
CA SER A 552 42.10 -8.05 17.08
C SER A 552 43.43 -7.75 16.40
N ASN A 553 43.91 -6.51 16.55
CA ASN A 553 45.21 -6.09 16.01
C ASN A 553 46.39 -6.90 16.59
N ARG A 554 46.24 -7.43 17.81
CA ARG A 554 47.27 -8.22 18.50
C ARG A 554 47.06 -9.73 18.43
N GLN A 555 45.94 -10.20 17.86
CA GLN A 555 45.63 -11.64 17.77
C GLN A 555 45.71 -12.36 19.14
N ASN A 556 45.28 -11.66 20.19
CA ASN A 556 45.43 -12.07 21.59
C ASN A 556 44.14 -12.60 22.24
N MET A 557 43.17 -12.96 21.41
CA MET A 557 41.84 -13.42 21.81
C MET A 557 41.44 -14.65 21.02
N GLU A 558 40.70 -15.54 21.66
CA GLU A 558 40.11 -16.75 21.09
C GLU A 558 38.60 -16.81 21.34
N ASN A 559 37.89 -17.61 20.54
CA ASN A 559 36.47 -17.84 20.77
C ASN A 559 36.26 -18.47 22.15
N ASN A 560 35.27 -17.98 22.90
CA ASN A 560 34.85 -18.65 24.12
C ASN A 560 34.09 -19.94 23.76
N PRO A 561 34.37 -21.11 24.37
CA PRO A 561 33.63 -22.34 24.11
C PRO A 561 32.10 -22.27 24.28
N ILE A 562 31.60 -21.33 25.08
CA ILE A 562 30.16 -21.06 25.23
C ILE A 562 29.62 -20.02 24.23
N GLY A 563 30.47 -19.48 23.36
CA GLY A 563 30.14 -18.50 22.34
C GLY A 563 29.87 -19.15 20.99
N THR A 564 29.05 -18.50 20.15
CA THR A 564 28.66 -18.99 18.83
C THR A 564 29.48 -18.40 17.68
N LEU A 565 30.67 -17.86 17.99
CA LEU A 565 31.51 -17.24 16.97
C LEU A 565 32.16 -18.32 16.12
N VAL A 566 32.10 -18.17 14.80
CA VAL A 566 32.80 -19.07 13.87
C VAL A 566 34.19 -18.52 13.63
N VAL A 567 35.22 -19.32 13.92
CA VAL A 567 36.61 -18.96 13.64
C VAL A 567 36.87 -19.07 12.15
N THR A 568 37.45 -18.03 11.56
CA THR A 568 37.83 -17.97 10.15
C THR A 568 39.22 -17.35 10.02
N SER A 569 39.82 -17.45 8.85
CA SER A 569 41.07 -16.75 8.52
C SER A 569 40.89 -15.82 7.31
N GLY A 570 41.64 -14.72 7.24
CA GLY A 570 41.58 -13.82 6.10
C GLY A 570 42.59 -12.68 6.15
N GLN A 571 42.53 -11.79 5.15
CA GLN A 571 43.35 -10.58 5.10
C GLN A 571 42.98 -9.61 6.22
N THR A 572 43.95 -8.94 6.84
CA THR A 572 43.73 -7.99 7.95
C THR A 572 42.84 -6.83 7.53
N GLY A 573 41.91 -6.43 8.40
CA GLY A 573 41.12 -5.20 8.25
C GLY A 573 41.81 -3.94 8.79
N PHE A 574 42.92 -4.08 9.53
CA PHE A 574 43.69 -2.95 10.04
C PHE A 574 44.64 -2.36 8.97
N PRO A 575 44.98 -1.06 9.06
CA PRO A 575 45.95 -0.43 8.17
C PRO A 575 47.33 -1.06 8.36
N THR A 576 48.05 -1.31 7.27
CA THR A 576 49.40 -1.90 7.31
C THR A 576 50.38 -1.10 6.46
N THR A 577 51.63 -1.03 6.93
CA THR A 577 52.77 -0.48 6.17
C THR A 577 53.60 -1.57 5.49
N GLU A 578 53.34 -2.84 5.82
CA GLU A 578 54.00 -4.03 5.28
C GLU A 578 52.94 -5.03 4.78
N VAL A 579 53.31 -5.87 3.81
CA VAL A 579 52.46 -6.93 3.29
C VAL A 579 52.46 -8.09 4.29
N TYR A 580 51.31 -8.40 4.88
CA TYR A 580 51.16 -9.61 5.68
C TYR A 580 51.02 -10.82 4.75
N GLU A 581 52.05 -11.67 4.70
CA GLU A 581 52.01 -12.92 3.93
C GLU A 581 51.13 -14.02 4.57
N VAL A 582 50.78 -13.85 5.86
CA VAL A 582 50.05 -14.87 6.65
C VAL A 582 48.61 -14.41 6.95
N PRO A 583 47.58 -15.23 6.66
CA PRO A 583 46.19 -14.96 7.04
C PRO A 583 46.04 -14.71 8.54
N ARG A 584 45.22 -13.72 8.92
CA ARG A 584 44.88 -13.41 10.31
C ARG A 584 43.67 -14.21 10.76
N ILE A 585 43.62 -14.56 12.04
CA ILE A 585 42.45 -15.17 12.67
C ILE A 585 41.39 -14.09 12.85
N LYS A 586 40.16 -14.42 12.45
CA LYS A 586 38.97 -13.59 12.59
C LYS A 586 37.82 -14.40 13.16
N TYR A 587 36.81 -13.70 13.65
CA TYR A 587 35.65 -14.29 14.28
C TYR A 587 34.39 -13.76 13.62
N ARG A 588 33.58 -14.67 13.10
CA ARG A 588 32.31 -14.34 12.45
C ARG A 588 31.17 -14.47 13.47
N LYS A 589 30.45 -13.37 13.70
CA LYS A 589 29.17 -13.35 14.41
C LYS A 589 28.05 -13.16 13.39
N THR A 590 27.19 -14.17 13.28
CA THR A 590 25.92 -14.05 12.56
C THR A 590 24.84 -13.62 13.54
N VAL A 591 24.02 -12.67 13.12
CA VAL A 591 22.86 -12.15 13.86
C VAL A 591 21.64 -12.37 13.00
N SER A 592 20.69 -13.18 13.49
CA SER A 592 19.38 -13.36 12.88
C SER A 592 18.44 -12.21 13.21
N TYR A 593 17.36 -12.05 12.44
CA TYR A 593 16.34 -11.05 12.76
C TYR A 593 15.67 -11.31 14.12
N ALA A 594 15.50 -12.58 14.49
CA ALA A 594 15.01 -12.94 15.82
C ALA A 594 15.95 -12.52 16.95
N GLU A 595 17.27 -12.64 16.80
CA GLU A 595 18.24 -12.12 17.79
C GLU A 595 18.29 -10.58 17.85
N TYR A 596 17.95 -9.93 16.74
CA TYR A 596 17.80 -8.47 16.70
C TYR A 596 16.57 -8.03 17.50
N LEU A 597 15.44 -8.73 17.36
CA LEU A 597 14.19 -8.41 18.05
C LEU A 597 14.12 -8.90 19.51
N TYR A 598 14.76 -10.03 19.83
CA TYR A 598 14.56 -10.72 21.11
C TYR A 598 15.87 -11.13 21.79
N LYS A 599 15.86 -11.17 23.12
CA LYS A 599 17.03 -11.51 23.95
C LYS A 599 17.34 -12.99 23.87
N THR A 600 18.63 -13.31 24.01
CA THR A 600 19.13 -14.69 24.03
C THR A 600 19.87 -15.08 25.30
N ASP A 601 19.72 -16.35 25.69
CA ASP A 601 20.38 -16.96 26.83
C ASP A 601 21.89 -17.20 26.57
N ALA A 602 22.55 -17.94 27.47
CA ALA A 602 23.97 -18.25 27.36
C ALA A 602 24.32 -19.13 26.14
N ASN A 603 23.37 -19.93 25.67
CA ASN A 603 23.50 -20.85 24.54
C ASN A 603 22.94 -20.25 23.23
N ASN A 604 22.59 -18.97 23.24
CA ASN A 604 21.92 -18.23 22.17
C ASN A 604 20.49 -18.71 21.83
N ASN A 605 19.80 -19.36 22.77
CA ASN A 605 18.36 -19.62 22.60
C ASN A 605 17.56 -18.36 22.93
N LEU A 606 16.47 -18.11 22.21
CA LEU A 606 15.54 -17.02 22.50
C LEU A 606 14.94 -17.21 23.90
N ILE A 607 14.96 -16.14 24.70
CA ILE A 607 14.41 -16.14 26.06
C ILE A 607 12.91 -15.88 25.98
N THR A 608 12.11 -16.68 26.71
CA THR A 608 10.70 -16.40 26.94
C THR A 608 10.43 -15.90 28.35
N ASP A 609 9.38 -15.11 28.52
CA ASP A 609 8.85 -14.73 29.82
C ASP A 609 8.09 -15.90 30.49
N GLY A 610 7.56 -15.67 31.69
CA GLY A 610 6.76 -16.68 32.42
C GLY A 610 5.42 -17.05 31.77
N ALA A 611 5.00 -16.35 30.72
CA ALA A 611 3.81 -16.61 29.94
C ALA A 611 4.11 -17.26 28.57
N GLY A 612 5.40 -17.47 28.23
CA GLY A 612 5.83 -18.07 26.98
C GLY A 612 6.06 -17.09 25.82
N ASN A 613 5.97 -15.77 26.05
CA ASN A 613 6.27 -14.77 25.02
C ASN A 613 7.77 -14.50 24.95
N TYR A 614 8.31 -14.25 23.76
CA TYR A 614 9.72 -13.87 23.63
C TYR A 614 10.01 -12.51 24.28
N VAL A 615 11.12 -12.43 25.02
CA VAL A 615 11.55 -11.21 25.70
C VAL A 615 12.25 -10.30 24.70
N GLU A 616 11.73 -9.08 24.51
CA GLU A 616 12.26 -8.11 23.55
C GLU A 616 13.70 -7.65 23.87
N ASN A 617 14.48 -7.48 22.80
CA ASN A 617 15.79 -6.85 22.78
C ASN A 617 15.65 -5.39 22.34
N THR A 618 15.12 -4.56 23.23
CA THR A 618 14.81 -3.15 22.96
C THR A 618 16.02 -2.33 22.52
N ASP A 619 17.22 -2.70 22.97
CA ASP A 619 18.47 -2.02 22.64
C ASP A 619 19.18 -2.64 21.43
N HIS A 620 18.60 -3.71 20.86
CA HIS A 620 19.16 -4.48 19.75
C HIS A 620 20.63 -4.87 19.96
N THR A 621 20.98 -5.22 21.21
CA THR A 621 22.36 -5.50 21.60
C THR A 621 22.84 -6.82 21.01
N VAL A 622 23.98 -6.76 20.33
CA VAL A 622 24.76 -7.91 19.88
C VAL A 622 25.87 -8.19 20.88
N ARG A 623 26.12 -9.47 21.12
CA ARG A 623 27.08 -9.98 22.10
C ARG A 623 28.08 -10.93 21.44
N CYS A 624 29.36 -10.68 21.67
CA CYS A 624 30.47 -11.52 21.21
C CYS A 624 31.38 -11.91 22.39
N ARG A 625 31.48 -13.21 22.67
CA ARG A 625 32.25 -13.74 23.83
C ARG A 625 33.60 -14.28 23.39
N PHE A 626 34.63 -13.90 24.14
CA PHE A 626 36.01 -14.28 23.88
C PHE A 626 36.71 -14.76 25.16
N ARG A 627 37.91 -15.33 24.99
CA ARG A 627 38.89 -15.55 26.05
C ARG A 627 40.25 -14.99 25.65
N THR A 628 41.07 -14.63 26.63
CA THR A 628 42.46 -14.25 26.40
C THR A 628 43.32 -15.47 26.08
N ILE A 629 44.27 -15.36 25.14
CA ILE A 629 45.16 -16.49 24.79
C ILE A 629 46.43 -16.49 25.66
N ASN A 630 47.12 -15.35 25.78
CA ASN A 630 48.45 -15.26 26.41
C ASN A 630 48.41 -14.45 27.72
N SER A 631 49.19 -14.83 28.72
CA SER A 631 49.43 -14.00 29.92
C SER A 631 50.38 -12.84 29.61
N LEU A 632 50.15 -11.64 30.15
CA LEU A 632 51.05 -10.50 29.97
C LEU A 632 52.45 -10.74 30.54
N ALA A 633 52.56 -11.54 31.60
CA ALA A 633 53.85 -11.88 32.19
C ALA A 633 54.71 -12.79 31.31
N GLU A 634 54.08 -13.49 30.37
CA GLU A 634 54.73 -14.46 29.47
C GLU A 634 55.05 -13.87 28.09
N LEU A 635 54.56 -12.66 27.80
CA LEU A 635 54.88 -11.97 26.55
C LEU A 635 56.34 -11.47 26.57
N PRO A 636 57.00 -11.36 25.40
CA PRO A 636 58.31 -10.74 25.28
C PRO A 636 58.35 -9.36 25.93
N GLY A 637 59.32 -9.13 26.81
CA GLY A 637 59.46 -7.88 27.56
C GLY A 637 58.52 -7.73 28.77
N ALA A 638 57.66 -8.72 29.04
CA ALA A 638 56.76 -8.79 30.19
C ALA A 638 56.05 -7.44 30.48
N PRO A 639 55.26 -6.90 29.54
CA PRO A 639 54.65 -5.58 29.66
C PRO A 639 53.72 -5.49 30.87
N THR A 640 53.73 -4.34 31.55
CA THR A 640 52.79 -4.03 32.64
C THR A 640 51.39 -3.71 32.14
N GLN A 641 51.28 -3.22 30.90
CA GLN A 641 50.02 -2.82 30.29
C GLN A 641 50.03 -3.02 28.77
N THR A 642 48.89 -3.40 28.19
CA THR A 642 48.66 -3.42 26.74
C THR A 642 47.26 -2.91 26.37
N VAL A 643 47.15 -2.17 25.25
CA VAL A 643 45.87 -1.60 24.75
C VAL A 643 45.49 -2.22 23.41
N THR A 644 44.48 -3.09 23.38
CA THR A 644 44.08 -3.86 22.19
C THR A 644 42.94 -3.16 21.46
N TYR A 645 43.04 -3.12 20.13
CA TYR A 645 41.98 -2.64 19.25
C TYR A 645 41.31 -3.84 18.57
N LEU A 646 39.99 -3.88 18.66
CA LEU A 646 39.14 -4.91 18.11
C LEU A 646 38.22 -4.28 17.07
N LEU A 647 38.48 -4.57 15.79
CA LEU A 647 37.66 -4.10 14.69
C LEU A 647 36.43 -5.01 14.54
N ILE A 648 35.26 -4.40 14.46
CA ILE A 648 33.96 -4.99 14.14
C ILE A 648 33.57 -4.44 12.77
N SER A 649 33.42 -5.32 11.79
CA SER A 649 33.17 -4.94 10.40
C SER A 649 31.95 -5.66 9.83
N ASN A 650 31.17 -4.95 9.02
CA ASN A 650 30.02 -5.46 8.27
C ASN A 650 29.83 -4.55 7.04
N ASP A 651 29.45 -5.14 5.92
CA ASP A 651 29.37 -4.43 4.62
C ASP A 651 28.33 -3.30 4.61
N TYR A 652 27.33 -3.37 5.50
CA TYR A 652 26.27 -2.38 5.63
C TYR A 652 26.59 -1.26 6.62
N PHE A 653 27.66 -1.38 7.39
CA PHE A 653 27.96 -0.47 8.49
C PHE A 653 29.21 0.34 8.24
N ASN A 654 29.21 1.56 8.77
CA ASN A 654 30.38 2.38 8.90
C ASN A 654 31.33 1.74 9.92
N CYS A 655 32.43 1.15 9.46
CA CYS A 655 33.38 0.47 10.34
C CYS A 655 34.75 1.16 10.43
N THR A 656 35.15 1.92 9.41
CA THR A 656 36.51 2.46 9.26
C THR A 656 36.47 3.94 8.88
N GLY A 657 37.39 4.74 9.43
CA GLY A 657 37.60 6.14 9.04
C GLY A 657 38.84 6.31 8.16
N GLU A 658 39.65 7.34 8.42
CA GLU A 658 40.95 7.51 7.74
C GLU A 658 41.81 6.25 7.90
N ASN A 659 42.34 5.75 6.78
CA ASN A 659 43.09 4.49 6.72
C ASN A 659 44.55 4.66 7.18
N THR A 660 44.73 5.10 8.42
CA THR A 660 46.04 5.27 9.06
C THR A 660 46.05 4.61 10.44
N GLN A 661 47.22 4.09 10.85
CA GLN A 661 47.33 3.40 12.13
C GLN A 661 47.01 4.31 13.34
N ALA A 662 47.23 5.62 13.22
CA ALA A 662 46.93 6.61 14.26
C ALA A 662 45.42 6.83 14.47
N ALA A 663 44.60 6.62 13.43
CA ALA A 663 43.16 6.85 13.47
C ALA A 663 42.35 5.62 13.92
N VAL A 664 42.97 4.43 14.00
CA VAL A 664 42.29 3.19 14.43
C VAL A 664 41.48 3.32 15.73
N PRO A 665 41.96 4.02 16.79
CA PRO A 665 41.19 4.16 18.03
C PRO A 665 39.88 4.95 17.87
N THR A 666 39.75 5.74 16.80
CA THR A 666 38.58 6.59 16.53
C THR A 666 37.68 6.02 15.43
N TRP A 667 37.98 4.83 14.92
CA TRP A 667 37.15 4.19 13.91
C TRP A 667 35.80 3.77 14.50
N PRO A 668 34.68 4.00 13.80
CA PRO A 668 33.34 3.75 14.33
C PRO A 668 33.10 2.29 14.74
N GLY A 669 33.73 1.34 14.03
CA GLY A 669 33.62 -0.09 14.32
C GLY A 669 34.67 -0.63 15.28
N VAL A 670 35.43 0.19 16.01
CA VAL A 670 36.54 -0.29 16.86
C VAL A 670 36.16 -0.27 18.34
N ALA A 671 36.20 -1.46 18.97
CA ALA A 671 36.23 -1.62 20.42
C ALA A 671 37.66 -1.53 20.94
N THR A 672 37.87 -0.88 22.09
CA THR A 672 39.17 -0.78 22.75
C THR A 672 39.13 -1.39 24.14
N PHE A 673 40.15 -2.17 24.49
CA PHE A 673 40.31 -2.68 25.86
C PHE A 673 41.75 -2.73 26.32
N THR A 674 41.94 -2.58 27.62
CA THR A 674 43.23 -2.55 28.29
C THR A 674 43.42 -3.77 29.18
N ARG A 675 44.62 -4.33 29.17
CA ARG A 675 45.06 -5.37 30.11
C ARG A 675 46.18 -4.81 30.96
N THR A 676 46.03 -4.86 32.28
CA THR A 676 47.01 -4.34 33.25
C THR A 676 47.31 -5.43 34.28
N ARG A 677 48.60 -5.65 34.58
CA ARG A 677 49.05 -6.60 35.61
C ARG A 677 48.94 -6.06 37.02
#